data_AF-A0A5B7SNS9-F1
#
_entry.id   AF-A0A5B7SNS9-F1
#
_cell.length_a   1.000
_cell.length_b   1.000
_cell.length_c   1.000
_cell.angle_alpha   90.00
_cell.angle_beta   90.00
_cell.angle_gamma   90.00
#
_symmetry.space_group_name_H-M   'P 1'
#
loop_
_entity.id
_entity.type
_entity.pdbx_description
1 polymer ?
#
loop_
_entity_poly.entity_id
_entity_poly.type
_entity_poly.pdbx_seq_one_letter_code
_entity_poly.pdbx_strand_id
1 'polypeptide(L)'
;MKIFQPYFASCILLFCSSIYAQDFAVIGDYGVDDSNELAVSELVKSWNPEFILTVGDNNYVDGEASTIDPNIGKYYSDFIYPYNGIFGEGASVNQFFPSPGNHDYDTNNAQPYYDYFELPGNERYYDFVKGDVHFFSLNSNIEEPDGVSASSVQGQWLRQKLAASTSKWKIVYFHHTPFSSGYHGSNSRMQWPYRQWGATAVIYGHDHHYERIEIDRVLYFVNGSGGRTLRSFTRTELPDTKVRYADEHGAMRINASANEIRFRFFNVNGDLIDSRTLSDDSNQNPDSTQKTYSIDSGANDVEEADPSGRLYVDSSDLELGFDGSDNQNFQTVGLRYRNIDIPKGARITEAYLDFTVDESGNDPSNVSFQGQLGSPVSSFDPSRLFDLSDRPKTVSELSWNPDPWLFIGEEVRSPNLALIIQEIIDDDQWESGNTLALFMKGDMGTRTADSFEGGGSNAAPRLKVIFEEGNNTSCQDGEIIPEWRLNGVWNSGQNTVTVQAGDEVVLSMLPNNVEVEITLPDGTVRPDNYNLGSVTNSDSGRYTLTKPNGCSEVLNLVVEGSGNCAEDDIIPEWRLNGLWESGSNSLVINEGDELVLSILPNNVPVAITLPDGTDRPDDFNLGSVSMADSGPYTLTRSNGCSEVLNLIVQASAECDDGQIIPEWRLNGEWRSGQSNLSFQEGDELMLSMLPNNIQVTITLPDGSEQPDDYLIPSLNSSNSGVYILTRNDGCSKTIDITVNDGNTGASNETTYSLTNGNQDVEEREGDGRLYANSSDLELGFDSYLDQNNQTIGIYFEEVDLPKNASVSNAFLEFTVDEVGSGSGTISIHGERSGDARSFDIGAAFEISGRSKTSQNVLWNPDDWNVVGAKKQSPDLSNIINEITSRSDWTPGNAIVFVITVSGTTRTVESYEGSASNSAKLFIATEDSSTASLKIRVDSELKETETNVPHLYPNPTENGTINIKLQEPLIGELTYELLDATRRRIGEGSLLLTVKKKVIRLNISSLESAPAGIYYLSLSTAGKFFGNFRVLKN
;
A
#
# COMPACT_ATOMS: atom_id res chain seq x y z
N MET A 1 21.28 57.99 -19.74
CA MET A 1 21.83 57.01 -20.70
C MET A 1 22.71 56.03 -19.93
N LYS A 2 22.11 54.92 -19.48
CA LYS A 2 22.77 53.74 -18.92
C LYS A 2 21.94 52.54 -19.40
N ILE A 3 22.65 51.55 -19.90
CA ILE A 3 22.14 50.39 -20.65
C ILE A 3 21.60 49.37 -19.65
N PHE A 4 20.35 48.92 -19.84
CA PHE A 4 19.75 47.77 -19.16
C PHE A 4 20.05 46.51 -19.97
N GLN A 5 20.62 45.49 -19.33
CA GLN A 5 20.62 44.10 -19.82
C GLN A 5 19.33 43.40 -19.33
N PRO A 6 18.69 42.55 -20.16
CA PRO A 6 17.62 41.68 -19.70
C PRO A 6 18.21 40.43 -19.04
N TYR A 7 17.68 40.07 -17.88
CA TYR A 7 17.83 38.75 -17.27
C TYR A 7 17.00 37.76 -18.08
N PHE A 8 17.64 36.74 -18.65
CA PHE A 8 16.97 35.51 -19.08
C PHE A 8 16.80 34.64 -17.83
N ALA A 9 15.57 34.50 -17.34
CA ALA A 9 15.21 33.43 -16.43
C ALA A 9 14.98 32.17 -17.26
N SER A 10 15.86 31.18 -17.14
CA SER A 10 15.54 29.80 -17.55
C SER A 10 14.65 29.21 -16.46
N CYS A 11 13.34 29.18 -16.69
CA CYS A 11 12.44 28.27 -16.01
C CYS A 11 12.85 26.84 -16.39
N ILE A 12 13.46 26.11 -15.46
CA ILE A 12 13.53 24.65 -15.56
C ILE A 12 12.15 24.16 -15.13
N LEU A 13 11.37 23.70 -16.12
CA LEU A 13 10.12 22.97 -15.93
C LEU A 13 10.44 21.67 -15.20
N LEU A 14 10.25 21.66 -13.88
CA LEU A 14 10.14 20.45 -13.08
C LEU A 14 8.87 19.72 -13.53
N PHE A 15 9.01 18.60 -14.23
CA PHE A 15 7.91 17.67 -14.44
C PHE A 15 7.59 17.04 -13.07
N CYS A 16 6.53 17.55 -12.45
CA CYS A 16 5.87 16.91 -11.32
C CYS A 16 5.27 15.60 -11.86
N SER A 17 5.88 14.45 -11.57
CA SER A 17 5.24 13.17 -11.87
C SER A 17 4.00 13.04 -10.98
N SER A 18 2.85 13.04 -11.63
CA SER A 18 1.52 12.83 -11.06
C SER A 18 1.49 11.57 -10.20
N ILE A 19 0.91 11.66 -8.99
CA ILE A 19 0.64 10.53 -8.07
C ILE A 19 -0.47 9.60 -8.62
N TYR A 20 -1.05 9.98 -9.76
CA TYR A 20 -1.99 9.17 -10.50
C TYR A 20 -1.27 8.19 -11.41
N ALA A 21 -1.70 6.93 -11.34
CA ALA A 21 -1.24 5.87 -12.22
C ALA A 21 -1.54 6.21 -13.69
N GLN A 22 -2.62 6.94 -13.96
CA GLN A 22 -3.02 7.39 -15.31
C GLN A 22 -3.38 8.88 -15.32
N ASP A 23 -2.94 9.59 -16.35
CA ASP A 23 -3.29 10.99 -16.64
C ASP A 23 -3.61 11.12 -18.12
N PHE A 24 -4.87 11.40 -18.47
CA PHE A 24 -5.31 11.41 -19.85
C PHE A 24 -6.35 12.49 -20.12
N ALA A 25 -6.44 12.91 -21.38
CA ALA A 25 -7.41 13.90 -21.83
C ALA A 25 -8.57 13.25 -22.58
N VAL A 26 -9.74 13.89 -22.54
CA VAL A 26 -10.89 13.56 -23.37
C VAL A 26 -11.34 14.80 -24.12
N ILE A 27 -11.49 14.66 -25.44
CA ILE A 27 -12.00 15.69 -26.35
C ILE A 27 -13.15 15.12 -27.19
N GLY A 28 -14.05 15.99 -27.65
CA GLY A 28 -15.18 15.60 -28.50
C GLY A 28 -15.56 16.72 -29.44
N ASP A 29 -16.11 16.38 -30.60
CA ASP A 29 -16.62 17.36 -31.57
C ASP A 29 -15.52 18.36 -31.98
N TYR A 30 -14.38 17.81 -32.39
CA TYR A 30 -13.15 18.49 -32.79
C TYR A 30 -12.84 18.19 -34.28
N GLY A 31 -11.73 18.65 -34.83
CA GLY A 31 -11.35 18.38 -36.23
C GLY A 31 -11.98 19.33 -37.23
N VAL A 32 -11.97 20.63 -36.95
CA VAL A 32 -12.50 21.73 -37.77
C VAL A 32 -11.39 22.55 -38.44
N ASP A 33 -10.13 22.40 -38.00
CA ASP A 33 -8.95 23.17 -38.41
C ASP A 33 -9.14 24.69 -38.27
N ASP A 34 -9.51 25.12 -37.07
CA ASP A 34 -9.71 26.52 -36.74
C ASP A 34 -8.97 26.97 -35.46
N SER A 35 -9.21 28.21 -35.03
CA SER A 35 -8.59 28.78 -33.85
C SER A 35 -9.10 28.18 -32.53
N ASN A 36 -10.34 27.67 -32.51
CA ASN A 36 -10.92 27.07 -31.30
C ASN A 36 -10.29 25.69 -31.07
N GLU A 37 -10.17 24.90 -32.13
CA GLU A 37 -9.45 23.63 -32.07
C GLU A 37 -7.97 23.82 -31.71
N LEU A 38 -7.32 24.85 -32.27
CA LEU A 38 -5.95 25.19 -31.87
C LEU A 38 -5.87 25.44 -30.36
N ALA A 39 -6.76 26.26 -29.81
CA ALA A 39 -6.77 26.59 -28.38
C ALA A 39 -7.03 25.36 -27.50
N VAL A 40 -7.96 24.47 -27.89
CA VAL A 40 -8.19 23.20 -27.17
C VAL A 40 -6.98 22.28 -27.27
N SER A 41 -6.34 22.19 -28.43
CA SER A 41 -5.13 21.38 -28.61
C SER A 41 -3.95 21.90 -27.75
N GLU A 42 -3.79 23.23 -27.64
CA GLU A 42 -2.76 23.86 -26.81
C GLU A 42 -3.04 23.61 -25.32
N LEU A 43 -4.30 23.72 -24.88
CA LEU A 43 -4.73 23.36 -23.53
C LEU A 43 -4.38 21.90 -23.21
N VAL A 44 -4.79 20.95 -24.06
CA VAL A 44 -4.53 19.52 -23.85
C VAL A 44 -3.03 19.23 -23.84
N LYS A 45 -2.25 19.79 -24.78
CA LYS A 45 -0.80 19.60 -24.80
C LYS A 45 -0.10 20.21 -23.59
N SER A 46 -0.63 21.30 -23.02
CA SER A 46 -0.08 21.91 -21.80
C SER A 46 -0.10 20.97 -20.59
N TRP A 47 -1.00 19.98 -20.58
CA TRP A 47 -1.09 18.98 -19.52
C TRP A 47 -0.10 17.82 -19.67
N ASN A 48 0.50 17.65 -20.85
CA ASN A 48 1.34 16.50 -21.20
C ASN A 48 0.68 15.15 -20.82
N PRO A 49 -0.54 14.84 -21.32
CA PRO A 49 -1.25 13.62 -20.96
C PRO A 49 -0.56 12.38 -21.54
N GLU A 50 -0.76 11.23 -20.90
CA GLU A 50 -0.24 9.93 -21.37
C GLU A 50 -0.90 9.50 -22.68
N PHE A 51 -2.19 9.80 -22.84
CA PHE A 51 -2.98 9.53 -24.04
C PHE A 51 -4.23 10.41 -24.10
N ILE A 52 -4.92 10.38 -25.25
CA ILE A 52 -6.14 11.12 -25.52
C ILE A 52 -7.25 10.13 -25.94
N LEU A 53 -8.42 10.27 -25.33
CA LEU A 53 -9.67 9.66 -25.81
C LEU A 53 -10.44 10.69 -26.62
N THR A 54 -11.14 10.24 -27.66
CA THR A 54 -12.12 11.09 -28.34
C THR A 54 -13.51 10.49 -28.28
N VAL A 55 -14.51 11.36 -28.11
CA VAL A 55 -15.93 10.96 -28.08
C VAL A 55 -16.65 11.25 -29.40
N GLY A 56 -15.94 11.11 -30.51
CA GLY A 56 -16.51 11.18 -31.86
C GLY A 56 -16.63 12.57 -32.48
N ASP A 57 -17.02 12.54 -33.75
CA ASP A 57 -16.97 13.66 -34.70
C ASP A 57 -15.54 14.21 -34.76
N ASN A 58 -14.66 13.40 -35.33
CA ASN A 58 -13.21 13.60 -35.32
C ASN A 58 -12.72 14.46 -36.50
N ASN A 59 -13.47 14.52 -37.60
CA ASN A 59 -13.05 15.16 -38.84
C ASN A 59 -14.24 15.84 -39.53
N TYR A 60 -14.41 17.13 -39.29
CA TYR A 60 -15.43 17.95 -39.92
C TYR A 60 -15.05 18.38 -41.35
N VAL A 61 -16.02 18.68 -42.21
CA VAL A 61 -17.47 18.56 -41.96
C VAL A 61 -17.98 17.17 -42.27
N ASP A 62 -17.40 16.48 -43.25
CA ASP A 62 -18.00 15.27 -43.83
C ASP A 62 -17.08 14.03 -43.72
N GLY A 63 -16.10 14.02 -42.81
CA GLY A 63 -15.25 12.84 -42.55
C GLY A 63 -14.28 12.46 -43.68
N GLU A 64 -14.01 13.36 -44.63
CA GLU A 64 -13.26 13.04 -45.85
C GLU A 64 -11.77 12.69 -45.59
N ALA A 65 -11.24 11.73 -46.37
CA ALA A 65 -9.82 11.38 -46.34
C ALA A 65 -8.88 12.55 -46.71
N SER A 66 -9.36 13.53 -47.47
CA SER A 66 -8.58 14.73 -47.82
C SER A 66 -8.40 15.71 -46.68
N THR A 67 -9.28 15.69 -45.68
CA THR A 67 -9.28 16.64 -44.56
C THR A 67 -8.81 16.01 -43.25
N ILE A 68 -8.81 14.68 -43.15
CA ILE A 68 -8.53 13.99 -41.88
C ILE A 68 -7.13 14.31 -41.31
N ASP A 69 -6.10 14.38 -42.15
CA ASP A 69 -4.76 14.68 -41.68
C ASP A 69 -4.54 16.17 -41.32
N PRO A 70 -5.02 17.14 -42.14
CA PRO A 70 -5.04 18.55 -41.73
C PRO A 70 -5.84 18.83 -40.46
N ASN A 71 -6.97 18.15 -40.27
CA ASN A 71 -7.87 18.41 -39.15
C ASN A 71 -7.41 17.72 -37.86
N ILE A 72 -6.77 16.55 -37.95
CA ILE A 72 -6.36 15.78 -36.76
C ILE A 72 -4.85 15.83 -36.60
N GLY A 73 -4.11 15.35 -37.61
CA GLY A 73 -2.66 15.20 -37.58
C GLY A 73 -1.91 16.49 -37.25
N LYS A 74 -2.36 17.63 -37.80
CA LYS A 74 -1.80 18.97 -37.49
C LYS A 74 -1.74 19.28 -35.99
N TYR A 75 -2.74 18.83 -35.24
CA TYR A 75 -2.88 19.14 -33.83
C TYR A 75 -2.40 18.00 -32.94
N TYR A 76 -2.61 16.75 -33.35
CA TYR A 76 -2.47 15.58 -32.47
C TYR A 76 -1.53 14.49 -32.99
N SER A 77 -0.75 14.72 -34.05
CA SER A 77 0.20 13.72 -34.60
C SER A 77 1.12 13.11 -33.54
N ASP A 78 1.52 13.91 -32.55
CA ASP A 78 2.46 13.52 -31.49
C ASP A 78 1.91 12.41 -30.57
N PHE A 79 0.61 12.08 -30.68
CA PHE A 79 -0.07 11.01 -29.93
C PHE A 79 -0.47 9.81 -30.81
N ILE A 80 -0.36 9.90 -32.14
CA ILE A 80 -0.89 8.90 -33.06
C ILE A 80 0.22 7.93 -33.47
N TYR A 81 -0.05 6.63 -33.40
CA TYR A 81 0.83 5.60 -33.95
C TYR A 81 0.04 4.42 -34.54
N PRO A 82 0.44 3.91 -35.72
CA PRO A 82 1.38 4.53 -36.64
C PRO A 82 0.78 5.80 -37.24
N TYR A 83 1.59 6.84 -37.39
CA TYR A 83 1.17 8.07 -38.06
C TYR A 83 1.78 8.15 -39.45
N ASN A 84 0.92 8.26 -40.47
CA ASN A 84 1.33 8.33 -41.87
C ASN A 84 1.09 9.71 -42.49
N GLY A 85 0.74 10.70 -41.66
CA GLY A 85 0.46 12.07 -42.07
C GLY A 85 1.71 12.92 -42.32
N ILE A 86 1.49 14.22 -42.55
CA ILE A 86 2.56 15.15 -42.95
C ILE A 86 3.03 16.10 -41.85
N PHE A 87 2.38 16.11 -40.68
CA PHE A 87 2.59 17.12 -39.63
C PHE A 87 3.60 16.74 -38.54
N GLY A 88 4.26 15.59 -38.64
CA GLY A 88 5.22 15.12 -37.64
C GLY A 88 5.65 13.68 -37.91
N GLU A 89 6.54 13.15 -37.07
CA GLU A 89 6.97 11.74 -37.16
C GLU A 89 5.93 10.78 -36.57
N GLY A 90 4.98 11.29 -35.78
CA GLY A 90 4.05 10.49 -34.99
C GLY A 90 4.56 10.15 -33.60
N ALA A 91 3.72 9.50 -32.81
CA ALA A 91 4.14 8.86 -31.57
C ALA A 91 4.95 7.58 -31.85
N SER A 92 5.70 7.07 -30.87
CA SER A 92 6.40 5.78 -30.97
C SER A 92 5.54 4.58 -30.57
N VAL A 93 4.43 4.84 -29.87
CA VAL A 93 3.38 3.90 -29.47
C VAL A 93 2.03 4.63 -29.54
N ASN A 94 0.93 3.91 -29.74
CA ASN A 94 -0.36 4.59 -29.93
C ASN A 94 -0.85 5.19 -28.61
N GLN A 95 -1.15 6.48 -28.63
CA GLN A 95 -1.62 7.28 -27.49
C GLN A 95 -2.91 8.05 -27.86
N PHE A 96 -3.57 7.68 -28.96
CA PHE A 96 -4.79 8.35 -29.43
C PHE A 96 -5.88 7.30 -29.70
N PHE A 97 -6.97 7.36 -28.94
CA PHE A 97 -8.02 6.32 -28.90
C PHE A 97 -9.41 6.89 -29.20
N PRO A 98 -9.71 7.19 -30.47
CA PRO A 98 -10.97 7.82 -30.85
C PRO A 98 -12.14 6.85 -30.91
N SER A 99 -13.36 7.32 -30.64
CA SER A 99 -14.61 6.69 -31.10
C SER A 99 -15.12 7.36 -32.38
N PRO A 100 -15.86 6.68 -33.27
CA PRO A 100 -16.48 7.34 -34.42
C PRO A 100 -17.78 8.07 -34.04
N GLY A 101 -17.99 9.26 -34.63
CA GLY A 101 -19.24 10.03 -34.57
C GLY A 101 -20.01 10.02 -35.88
N ASN A 102 -21.09 10.79 -35.97
CA ASN A 102 -21.92 10.87 -37.18
C ASN A 102 -21.18 11.52 -38.35
N HIS A 103 -20.33 12.52 -38.10
CA HIS A 103 -19.58 13.21 -39.15
C HIS A 103 -18.48 12.34 -39.75
N ASP A 104 -17.97 11.35 -39.00
CA ASP A 104 -17.08 10.34 -39.56
C ASP A 104 -17.83 9.42 -40.54
N TYR A 105 -19.12 9.16 -40.27
CA TYR A 105 -20.04 8.34 -41.07
C TYR A 105 -20.73 9.09 -42.22
N ASP A 106 -20.48 10.39 -42.41
CA ASP A 106 -20.90 11.11 -43.62
C ASP A 106 -20.16 10.58 -44.88
N THR A 107 -19.06 9.84 -44.67
CA THR A 107 -18.43 8.99 -45.69
C THR A 107 -18.92 7.54 -45.65
N ASN A 108 -18.65 6.78 -46.71
CA ASN A 108 -19.07 5.38 -46.80
C ASN A 108 -18.45 4.53 -45.67
N ASN A 109 -19.27 4.21 -44.66
CA ASN A 109 -18.93 3.43 -43.46
C ASN A 109 -17.72 3.96 -42.69
N ALA A 110 -17.51 5.28 -42.63
CA ALA A 110 -16.37 5.90 -41.96
C ALA A 110 -15.00 5.37 -42.41
N GLN A 111 -14.87 4.92 -43.65
CA GLN A 111 -13.63 4.30 -44.15
C GLN A 111 -12.39 5.18 -43.95
N PRO A 112 -12.41 6.52 -44.19
CA PRO A 112 -11.24 7.36 -43.92
C PRO A 112 -10.78 7.34 -42.45
N TYR A 113 -11.71 7.21 -41.50
CA TYR A 113 -11.38 7.08 -40.08
C TYR A 113 -10.63 5.77 -39.82
N TYR A 114 -11.12 4.65 -40.34
CA TYR A 114 -10.47 3.34 -40.18
C TYR A 114 -9.15 3.22 -40.96
N ASP A 115 -9.01 3.94 -42.08
CA ASP A 115 -7.76 3.98 -42.82
C ASP A 115 -6.68 4.84 -42.13
N TYR A 116 -7.11 5.78 -41.27
CA TYR A 116 -6.22 6.74 -40.62
C TYR A 116 -5.72 6.29 -39.25
N PHE A 117 -6.57 5.61 -38.47
CA PHE A 117 -6.22 5.13 -37.12
C PHE A 117 -6.00 3.62 -37.09
N GLU A 118 -5.03 3.16 -36.30
CA GLU A 118 -4.87 1.74 -35.95
C GLU A 118 -5.31 1.54 -34.50
N LEU A 119 -6.41 0.82 -34.28
CA LEU A 119 -7.09 0.72 -32.99
C LEU A 119 -7.19 -0.73 -32.49
N PRO A 120 -7.39 -0.95 -31.19
CA PRO A 120 -7.53 -2.30 -30.66
C PRO A 120 -8.72 -3.07 -31.26
N GLY A 121 -8.63 -4.40 -31.23
CA GLY A 121 -9.76 -5.28 -31.50
C GLY A 121 -10.27 -5.20 -32.93
N ASN A 122 -11.54 -4.89 -33.11
CA ASN A 122 -12.17 -4.77 -34.42
C ASN A 122 -12.24 -3.33 -34.94
N GLU A 123 -11.61 -2.39 -34.21
CA GLU A 123 -11.50 -0.96 -34.47
C GLU A 123 -12.82 -0.17 -34.48
N ARG A 124 -13.97 -0.81 -34.74
CA ARG A 124 -15.29 -0.17 -34.70
C ARG A 124 -15.74 0.12 -33.27
N TYR A 125 -15.54 -0.85 -32.39
CA TYR A 125 -15.75 -0.74 -30.96
C TYR A 125 -14.77 -1.68 -30.26
N TYR A 126 -14.12 -1.21 -29.20
CA TYR A 126 -12.96 -1.90 -28.67
C TYR A 126 -12.72 -1.58 -27.21
N ASP A 127 -11.87 -2.38 -26.58
CA ASP A 127 -11.49 -2.23 -25.19
C ASP A 127 -9.97 -2.28 -25.02
N PHE A 128 -9.47 -1.58 -24.00
CA PHE A 128 -8.07 -1.62 -23.60
C PHE A 128 -7.92 -1.22 -22.13
N VAL A 129 -6.81 -1.63 -21.50
CA VAL A 129 -6.50 -1.35 -20.10
C VAL A 129 -5.24 -0.48 -20.03
N LYS A 130 -5.29 0.57 -19.22
CA LYS A 130 -4.14 1.39 -18.81
C LYS A 130 -4.19 1.52 -17.29
N GLY A 131 -3.18 0.92 -16.63
CA GLY A 131 -3.16 0.63 -15.19
C GLY A 131 -4.51 0.25 -14.59
N ASP A 132 -5.08 1.08 -13.72
CA ASP A 132 -6.26 0.74 -12.92
C ASP A 132 -7.60 0.97 -13.66
N VAL A 133 -7.54 1.44 -14.90
CA VAL A 133 -8.71 1.79 -15.71
C VAL A 133 -8.84 0.88 -16.93
N HIS A 134 -10.05 0.33 -17.12
CA HIS A 134 -10.47 -0.36 -18.34
C HIS A 134 -11.40 0.54 -19.14
N PHE A 135 -11.02 0.80 -20.39
CA PHE A 135 -11.72 1.67 -21.32
C PHE A 135 -12.52 0.85 -22.34
N PHE A 136 -13.73 1.30 -22.65
CA PHE A 136 -14.63 0.68 -23.62
C PHE A 136 -15.16 1.71 -24.61
N SER A 137 -14.59 1.74 -25.81
CA SER A 137 -15.03 2.57 -26.93
C SER A 137 -16.23 1.90 -27.62
N LEU A 138 -17.34 2.62 -27.79
CA LEU A 138 -18.51 2.14 -28.53
C LEU A 138 -18.72 2.90 -29.84
N ASN A 139 -19.25 2.20 -30.83
CA ASN A 139 -19.83 2.84 -32.01
C ASN A 139 -21.32 3.08 -31.79
N SER A 140 -21.70 4.35 -31.74
CA SER A 140 -23.08 4.78 -31.49
C SER A 140 -23.89 5.09 -32.77
N ASN A 141 -23.28 4.96 -33.94
CA ASN A 141 -23.89 5.21 -35.25
C ASN A 141 -24.83 4.06 -35.65
N ILE A 142 -25.97 4.39 -36.28
CA ILE A 142 -26.98 3.36 -36.61
C ILE A 142 -26.50 2.39 -37.70
N GLU A 143 -25.50 2.81 -38.45
CA GLU A 143 -24.80 2.08 -39.49
C GLU A 143 -23.90 0.96 -38.93
N GLU A 144 -23.64 0.91 -37.62
CA GLU A 144 -22.82 -0.14 -37.02
C GLU A 144 -23.47 -1.53 -37.23
N PRO A 145 -22.81 -2.45 -37.97
CA PRO A 145 -23.39 -3.75 -38.34
C PRO A 145 -23.73 -4.64 -37.14
N ASP A 146 -22.99 -4.54 -36.04
CA ASP A 146 -23.23 -5.30 -34.81
C ASP A 146 -24.34 -4.69 -33.93
N GLY A 147 -24.93 -3.58 -34.38
CA GLY A 147 -26.06 -2.88 -33.80
C GLY A 147 -25.71 -2.05 -32.56
N VAL A 148 -26.58 -1.08 -32.26
CA VAL A 148 -26.35 -0.04 -31.23
C VAL A 148 -27.39 -0.04 -30.11
N SER A 149 -27.94 -1.21 -29.76
CA SER A 149 -28.88 -1.35 -28.64
C SER A 149 -28.27 -2.22 -27.54
N ALA A 150 -28.78 -2.12 -26.32
CA ALA A 150 -28.31 -2.94 -25.19
C ALA A 150 -28.39 -4.46 -25.45
N SER A 151 -29.27 -4.90 -26.36
CA SER A 151 -29.42 -6.32 -26.75
C SER A 151 -28.64 -6.73 -28.01
N SER A 152 -27.95 -5.79 -28.67
CA SER A 152 -27.18 -6.05 -29.90
C SER A 152 -25.92 -6.86 -29.63
N VAL A 153 -25.20 -7.24 -30.69
CA VAL A 153 -23.91 -7.96 -30.55
C VAL A 153 -22.91 -7.08 -29.80
N GLN A 154 -22.83 -5.79 -30.13
CA GLN A 154 -22.02 -4.81 -29.41
C GLN A 154 -22.48 -4.64 -27.95
N GLY A 155 -23.78 -4.54 -27.69
CA GLY A 155 -24.30 -4.41 -26.32
C GLY A 155 -24.00 -5.64 -25.44
N GLN A 156 -24.10 -6.85 -26.01
CA GLN A 156 -23.74 -8.09 -25.33
C GLN A 156 -22.23 -8.20 -25.09
N TRP A 157 -21.42 -7.78 -26.06
CA TRP A 157 -19.96 -7.70 -25.92
C TRP A 157 -19.58 -6.79 -24.75
N LEU A 158 -20.14 -5.58 -24.67
CA LEU A 158 -19.85 -4.65 -23.58
C LEU A 158 -20.22 -5.23 -22.22
N ARG A 159 -21.42 -5.81 -22.10
CA ARG A 159 -21.88 -6.45 -20.86
C ARG A 159 -20.92 -7.54 -20.39
N GLN A 160 -20.44 -8.38 -21.31
CA GLN A 160 -19.50 -9.47 -20.99
C GLN A 160 -18.13 -8.92 -20.58
N LYS A 161 -17.63 -7.92 -21.30
CA LYS A 161 -16.33 -7.30 -21.02
C LYS A 161 -16.28 -6.55 -19.69
N LEU A 162 -17.32 -5.77 -19.38
CA LEU A 162 -17.44 -5.11 -18.08
C LEU A 162 -17.52 -6.11 -16.93
N ALA A 163 -18.23 -7.23 -17.11
CA ALA A 163 -18.32 -8.29 -16.11
C ALA A 163 -17.00 -9.05 -15.91
N ALA A 164 -16.20 -9.23 -16.98
CA ALA A 164 -14.91 -9.91 -16.93
C ALA A 164 -13.75 -9.02 -16.42
N SER A 165 -13.93 -7.69 -16.45
CA SER A 165 -12.89 -6.75 -16.06
C SER A 165 -12.60 -6.78 -14.57
N THR A 166 -11.32 -6.99 -14.21
CA THR A 166 -10.77 -6.88 -12.86
C THR A 166 -10.29 -5.47 -12.51
N SER A 167 -10.16 -4.58 -13.50
CA SER A 167 -9.81 -3.17 -13.27
C SER A 167 -10.85 -2.48 -12.40
N LYS A 168 -10.35 -1.59 -11.54
CA LYS A 168 -11.16 -0.83 -10.57
C LYS A 168 -12.14 0.10 -11.27
N TRP A 169 -11.62 0.91 -12.18
CA TRP A 169 -12.39 1.91 -12.89
C TRP A 169 -12.74 1.42 -14.28
N LYS A 170 -14.00 1.57 -14.66
CA LYS A 170 -14.53 1.10 -15.95
C LYS A 170 -15.19 2.27 -16.67
N ILE A 171 -14.54 2.78 -17.71
CA ILE A 171 -14.98 3.97 -18.45
C ILE A 171 -15.52 3.55 -19.81
N VAL A 172 -16.79 3.86 -20.07
CA VAL A 172 -17.41 3.66 -21.38
C VAL A 172 -17.45 5.00 -22.11
N TYR A 173 -17.08 5.04 -23.38
CA TYR A 173 -17.07 6.28 -24.14
C TYR A 173 -17.49 6.10 -25.61
N PHE A 174 -18.20 7.09 -26.17
CA PHE A 174 -18.79 7.07 -27.51
C PHE A 174 -19.42 8.42 -27.90
N HIS A 175 -20.05 8.53 -29.07
CA HIS A 175 -20.53 9.83 -29.58
C HIS A 175 -21.92 10.29 -29.13
N HIS A 176 -23.01 9.56 -29.43
CA HIS A 176 -24.38 10.08 -29.26
C HIS A 176 -24.90 10.09 -27.82
N THR A 177 -25.46 11.21 -27.38
CA THR A 177 -25.94 11.52 -26.00
C THR A 177 -27.02 10.58 -25.42
N PRO A 178 -26.74 9.70 -24.44
CA PRO A 178 -27.78 9.01 -23.66
C PRO A 178 -28.64 10.01 -22.87
N PHE A 179 -28.00 10.98 -22.24
CA PHE A 179 -28.63 12.05 -21.45
C PHE A 179 -27.99 13.39 -21.80
N SER A 180 -28.80 14.40 -22.12
CA SER A 180 -28.32 15.75 -22.39
C SER A 180 -29.43 16.78 -22.28
N SER A 181 -29.10 17.96 -21.72
CA SER A 181 -29.93 19.16 -21.72
C SER A 181 -29.68 20.08 -22.94
N GLY A 182 -28.82 19.63 -23.86
CA GLY A 182 -28.39 20.36 -25.06
C GLY A 182 -29.43 20.38 -26.18
N TYR A 183 -28.98 20.77 -27.37
CA TYR A 183 -29.84 20.92 -28.54
C TYR A 183 -30.37 19.57 -29.04
N HIS A 184 -29.49 18.59 -29.19
CA HIS A 184 -29.82 17.23 -29.62
C HIS A 184 -30.57 16.47 -28.51
N GLY A 185 -30.14 16.63 -27.26
CA GLY A 185 -30.80 16.10 -26.07
C GLY A 185 -30.66 14.59 -25.91
N SER A 186 -31.39 14.01 -24.96
CA SER A 186 -31.29 12.58 -24.62
C SER A 186 -31.73 11.63 -25.73
N ASN A 187 -30.92 10.60 -26.00
CA ASN A 187 -31.17 9.52 -26.95
C ASN A 187 -31.37 8.18 -26.23
N SER A 188 -32.63 7.71 -26.19
CA SER A 188 -33.00 6.46 -25.51
C SER A 188 -32.32 5.21 -26.06
N ARG A 189 -31.80 5.24 -27.29
CA ARG A 189 -31.08 4.11 -27.88
C ARG A 189 -29.77 3.81 -27.16
N MET A 190 -29.13 4.84 -26.62
CA MET A 190 -27.86 4.74 -25.88
C MET A 190 -28.05 4.70 -24.36
N GLN A 191 -29.29 4.68 -23.85
CA GLN A 191 -29.58 4.52 -22.43
C GLN A 191 -29.52 3.04 -22.02
N TRP A 192 -28.32 2.48 -21.99
CA TRP A 192 -28.10 1.08 -21.61
C TRP A 192 -27.96 0.91 -20.09
N PRO A 193 -28.05 -0.33 -19.56
CA PRO A 193 -27.91 -0.61 -18.12
C PRO A 193 -26.47 -0.49 -17.59
N TYR A 194 -25.75 0.59 -17.90
CA TYR A 194 -24.32 0.76 -17.59
C TYR A 194 -24.00 0.53 -16.11
N ARG A 195 -24.84 1.04 -15.19
CA ARG A 195 -24.69 0.78 -13.75
C ARG A 195 -24.73 -0.71 -13.42
N GLN A 196 -25.74 -1.42 -13.93
CA GLN A 196 -25.93 -2.84 -13.68
C GLN A 196 -24.81 -3.69 -14.29
N TRP A 197 -24.15 -3.18 -15.33
CA TRP A 197 -23.02 -3.83 -15.95
C TRP A 197 -21.69 -3.46 -15.29
N GLY A 198 -21.68 -2.49 -14.38
CA GLY A 198 -20.53 -2.14 -13.55
C GLY A 198 -19.68 -0.98 -14.07
N ALA A 199 -20.21 -0.15 -14.97
CA ALA A 199 -19.50 1.05 -15.43
C ALA A 199 -19.37 2.10 -14.30
N THR A 200 -18.20 2.74 -14.22
CA THR A 200 -17.92 3.87 -13.33
C THR A 200 -18.46 5.18 -13.93
N ALA A 201 -18.14 5.42 -15.20
CA ALA A 201 -18.52 6.63 -15.92
C ALA A 201 -18.81 6.34 -17.40
N VAL A 202 -19.65 7.19 -17.99
CA VAL A 202 -20.00 7.16 -19.41
C VAL A 202 -19.78 8.55 -20.01
N ILE A 203 -18.87 8.67 -20.98
CA ILE A 203 -18.44 9.96 -21.55
C ILE A 203 -18.79 10.02 -23.03
N TYR A 204 -19.42 11.12 -23.47
CA TYR A 204 -19.90 11.25 -24.83
C TYR A 204 -19.94 12.69 -25.35
N GLY A 205 -20.03 12.87 -26.67
CA GLY A 205 -20.01 14.18 -27.34
C GLY A 205 -21.37 14.56 -27.93
N HIS A 206 -21.36 14.95 -29.22
CA HIS A 206 -22.50 15.24 -30.10
C HIS A 206 -23.25 16.54 -29.78
N ASP A 207 -23.60 16.76 -28.52
CA ASP A 207 -24.07 18.07 -28.09
C ASP A 207 -22.87 18.95 -27.76
N HIS A 208 -22.80 20.12 -28.41
CA HIS A 208 -21.62 20.99 -28.33
C HIS A 208 -21.63 21.88 -27.07
N HIS A 209 -21.54 21.24 -25.91
CA HIS A 209 -21.40 21.85 -24.59
C HIS A 209 -20.71 20.86 -23.63
N TYR A 210 -20.45 21.30 -22.40
CA TYR A 210 -20.05 20.45 -21.28
C TYR A 210 -21.20 20.29 -20.30
N GLU A 211 -21.50 19.05 -19.91
CA GLU A 211 -22.54 18.76 -18.91
C GLU A 211 -22.21 17.50 -18.13
N ARG A 212 -22.26 17.58 -16.79
CA ARG A 212 -22.18 16.42 -15.89
C ARG A 212 -23.56 16.11 -15.32
N ILE A 213 -23.94 14.84 -15.44
CA ILE A 213 -25.20 14.27 -14.96
C ILE A 213 -24.87 13.05 -14.09
N GLU A 214 -25.56 12.89 -12.96
CA GLU A 214 -25.34 11.74 -12.07
C GLU A 214 -26.62 10.96 -11.86
N ILE A 215 -26.68 9.73 -12.40
CA ILE A 215 -27.86 8.85 -12.32
C ILE A 215 -27.42 7.51 -11.76
N ASP A 216 -28.09 7.04 -10.71
CA ASP A 216 -27.86 5.73 -10.09
C ASP A 216 -26.37 5.45 -9.76
N ARG A 217 -25.66 6.48 -9.27
CA ARG A 217 -24.22 6.43 -8.93
C ARG A 217 -23.30 6.13 -10.14
N VAL A 218 -23.74 6.42 -11.36
CA VAL A 218 -22.88 6.48 -12.56
C VAL A 218 -22.77 7.93 -12.99
N LEU A 219 -21.54 8.35 -13.31
CA LEU A 219 -21.29 9.67 -13.87
C LEU A 219 -21.51 9.63 -15.38
N TYR A 220 -22.28 10.58 -15.89
CA TYR A 220 -22.51 10.79 -17.32
C TYR A 220 -22.01 12.16 -17.71
N PHE A 221 -21.24 12.23 -18.80
CA PHE A 221 -20.61 13.46 -19.25
C PHE A 221 -20.90 13.73 -20.72
N VAL A 222 -21.49 14.89 -21.03
CA VAL A 222 -21.40 15.51 -22.35
C VAL A 222 -20.08 16.28 -22.39
N ASN A 223 -19.22 16.01 -23.36
CA ASN A 223 -17.92 16.64 -23.56
C ASN A 223 -17.70 16.98 -25.05
N GLY A 224 -18.67 17.68 -25.66
CA GLY A 224 -18.63 18.10 -27.06
C GLY A 224 -18.06 19.49 -27.30
N SER A 225 -17.17 19.95 -26.42
CA SER A 225 -16.65 21.33 -26.43
C SER A 225 -15.27 21.46 -27.09
N GLY A 226 -14.86 20.48 -27.90
CA GLY A 226 -13.47 20.31 -28.36
C GLY A 226 -13.03 21.18 -29.55
N GLY A 227 -13.93 21.96 -30.16
CA GLY A 227 -13.55 22.96 -31.18
C GLY A 227 -14.68 23.37 -32.11
N ARG A 228 -15.68 22.49 -32.32
CA ARG A 228 -16.86 22.85 -33.11
C ARG A 228 -17.74 23.86 -32.37
N THR A 229 -18.38 24.76 -33.12
CA THR A 229 -19.22 25.85 -32.59
C THR A 229 -20.17 25.39 -31.49
N LEU A 230 -19.97 25.92 -30.27
CA LEU A 230 -20.81 25.64 -29.11
C LEU A 230 -22.27 26.02 -29.32
N ARG A 231 -23.15 25.33 -28.59
CA ARG A 231 -24.60 25.56 -28.66
C ARG A 231 -25.15 25.93 -27.30
N SER A 232 -26.02 26.94 -27.28
CA SER A 232 -26.77 27.28 -26.08
C SER A 232 -27.75 26.17 -25.70
N PHE A 233 -28.02 26.03 -24.39
CA PHE A 233 -29.05 25.14 -23.87
C PHE A 233 -30.44 25.56 -24.35
N THR A 234 -31.06 24.75 -25.20
CA THR A 234 -32.40 25.02 -25.76
C THR A 234 -33.49 24.13 -25.16
N ARG A 235 -33.11 23.11 -24.40
CA ARG A 235 -34.02 22.20 -23.70
C ARG A 235 -34.06 22.49 -22.21
N THR A 236 -35.09 21.95 -21.57
CA THR A 236 -35.19 21.96 -20.10
C THR A 236 -34.05 21.12 -19.52
N GLU A 237 -33.44 21.66 -18.46
CA GLU A 237 -32.45 20.96 -17.64
C GLU A 237 -33.01 19.64 -17.11
N LEU A 238 -32.19 18.59 -17.18
CA LEU A 238 -32.54 17.30 -16.58
C LEU A 238 -32.47 17.40 -15.05
N PRO A 239 -33.35 16.72 -14.29
CA PRO A 239 -33.34 16.78 -12.83
C PRO A 239 -32.00 16.35 -12.19
N ASP A 240 -31.28 15.46 -12.85
CA ASP A 240 -30.03 14.85 -12.36
C ASP A 240 -28.77 15.60 -12.82
N THR A 241 -28.93 16.68 -13.60
CA THR A 241 -27.84 17.56 -14.02
C THR A 241 -27.18 18.20 -12.80
N LYS A 242 -25.84 18.18 -12.76
CA LYS A 242 -25.03 18.81 -11.70
C LYS A 242 -24.34 20.07 -12.19
N VAL A 243 -23.78 20.03 -13.39
CA VAL A 243 -23.09 21.17 -14.02
C VAL A 243 -23.43 21.23 -15.50
N ARG A 244 -23.59 22.44 -16.02
CA ARG A 244 -23.78 22.76 -17.44
C ARG A 244 -22.93 23.97 -17.80
N TYR A 245 -22.19 23.88 -18.89
CA TYR A 245 -21.31 24.94 -19.36
C TYR A 245 -21.26 24.96 -20.89
N ALA A 246 -21.52 26.13 -21.47
CA ALA A 246 -21.51 26.33 -22.93
C ALA A 246 -20.93 27.70 -23.32
N ASP A 247 -20.22 28.35 -22.40
CA ASP A 247 -19.72 29.72 -22.57
C ASP A 247 -18.40 29.76 -23.35
N GLU A 248 -17.58 28.72 -23.24
CA GLU A 248 -16.29 28.60 -23.94
C GLU A 248 -15.90 27.14 -24.20
N HIS A 249 -15.03 26.91 -25.19
CA HIS A 249 -14.50 25.60 -25.55
C HIS A 249 -13.59 25.06 -24.44
N GLY A 250 -13.33 23.76 -24.45
CA GLY A 250 -12.55 23.13 -23.41
C GLY A 250 -12.31 21.65 -23.63
N ALA A 251 -11.65 21.03 -22.67
CA ALA A 251 -11.37 19.60 -22.64
C ALA A 251 -11.47 19.06 -21.22
N MET A 252 -11.68 17.75 -21.11
CA MET A 252 -11.66 17.06 -19.83
C MET A 252 -10.29 16.44 -19.59
N ARG A 253 -9.72 16.63 -18.40
CA ARG A 253 -8.56 15.91 -17.90
C ARG A 253 -9.00 14.93 -16.82
N ILE A 254 -8.57 13.67 -16.94
CA ILE A 254 -8.91 12.62 -15.99
C ILE A 254 -7.63 12.03 -15.43
N ASN A 255 -7.64 11.86 -14.10
CA ASN A 255 -6.53 11.31 -13.36
C ASN A 255 -7.01 10.14 -12.51
N ALA A 256 -6.38 8.98 -12.64
CA ALA A 256 -6.80 7.76 -11.95
C ALA A 256 -5.63 7.04 -11.27
N SER A 257 -5.90 6.46 -10.12
CA SER A 257 -5.05 5.55 -9.34
C SER A 257 -5.91 4.39 -8.83
N ALA A 258 -5.32 3.40 -8.16
CA ALA A 258 -6.07 2.28 -7.57
C ALA A 258 -7.17 2.74 -6.58
N ASN A 259 -6.97 3.89 -5.94
CA ASN A 259 -7.81 4.38 -4.85
C ASN A 259 -8.74 5.53 -5.26
N GLU A 260 -8.47 6.21 -6.37
CA GLU A 260 -9.23 7.40 -6.75
C GLU A 260 -9.25 7.63 -8.26
N ILE A 261 -10.34 8.19 -8.77
CA ILE A 261 -10.43 8.78 -10.10
C ILE A 261 -11.03 10.18 -10.04
N ARG A 262 -10.33 11.18 -10.59
CA ARG A 262 -10.74 12.58 -10.68
C ARG A 262 -11.08 12.94 -12.13
N PHE A 263 -12.26 13.50 -12.34
CA PHE A 263 -12.75 14.04 -13.61
C PHE A 263 -12.76 15.56 -13.52
N ARG A 264 -12.02 16.26 -14.38
CA ARG A 264 -11.93 17.73 -14.37
C ARG A 264 -12.17 18.29 -15.76
N PHE A 265 -13.09 19.25 -15.90
CA PHE A 265 -13.29 19.97 -17.15
C PHE A 265 -12.72 21.38 -17.05
N PHE A 266 -11.87 21.73 -18.01
CA PHE A 266 -11.23 23.04 -18.11
C PHE A 266 -11.64 23.72 -19.40
N ASN A 267 -11.86 25.03 -19.34
CA ASN A 267 -12.02 25.83 -20.56
C ASN A 267 -10.64 26.18 -21.18
N VAL A 268 -10.63 26.73 -22.40
CA VAL A 268 -9.36 27.12 -23.09
C VAL A 268 -8.59 28.26 -22.41
N ASN A 269 -9.18 28.97 -21.43
CA ASN A 269 -8.45 29.94 -20.61
C ASN A 269 -7.66 29.27 -19.47
N GLY A 270 -7.86 27.97 -19.26
CA GLY A 270 -7.27 27.21 -18.15
C GLY A 270 -8.10 27.24 -16.86
N ASP A 271 -9.31 27.80 -16.90
CA ASP A 271 -10.19 27.84 -15.72
C ASP A 271 -10.79 26.45 -15.48
N LEU A 272 -10.72 25.97 -14.23
CA LEU A 272 -11.44 24.78 -13.79
C LEU A 272 -12.94 25.10 -13.69
N ILE A 273 -13.76 24.43 -14.50
CA ILE A 273 -15.20 24.65 -14.56
C ILE A 273 -15.96 23.63 -13.72
N ASP A 274 -15.49 22.38 -13.73
CA ASP A 274 -16.10 21.30 -12.96
C ASP A 274 -15.04 20.30 -12.53
N SER A 275 -15.19 19.78 -11.32
CA SER A 275 -14.37 18.70 -10.77
C SER A 275 -15.28 17.68 -10.10
N ARG A 276 -15.01 16.39 -10.35
CA ARG A 276 -15.66 15.31 -9.65
C ARG A 276 -14.67 14.20 -9.34
N THR A 277 -14.56 13.87 -8.07
CA THR A 277 -13.70 12.80 -7.57
C THR A 277 -14.54 11.61 -7.11
N LEU A 278 -14.17 10.42 -7.55
CA LEU A 278 -14.63 9.16 -6.98
C LEU A 278 -13.45 8.48 -6.30
N SER A 279 -13.54 8.27 -5.01
CA SER A 279 -12.56 7.49 -4.26
C SER A 279 -13.06 6.05 -4.08
N ASP A 280 -12.19 5.15 -3.64
CA ASP A 280 -12.52 3.75 -3.37
C ASP A 280 -13.56 3.62 -2.24
N ASP A 281 -14.83 3.87 -2.59
CA ASP A 281 -16.01 3.49 -1.83
C ASP A 281 -16.49 2.11 -2.32
N SER A 282 -15.61 1.16 -2.72
CA SER A 282 -16.03 -0.06 -3.44
C SER A 282 -15.63 -1.38 -2.80
N ASN A 283 -15.56 -1.38 -1.47
CA ASN A 283 -15.95 -2.53 -0.66
C ASN A 283 -17.29 -2.29 0.07
N GLN A 284 -18.18 -1.51 -0.51
CA GLN A 284 -19.50 -1.27 0.07
C GLN A 284 -20.36 -2.52 -0.04
N ASN A 285 -20.37 -3.27 1.06
CA ASN A 285 -21.43 -4.20 1.41
C ASN A 285 -22.79 -3.51 1.15
N PRO A 286 -23.73 -4.09 0.40
CA PRO A 286 -25.05 -3.48 0.18
C PRO A 286 -25.81 -3.16 1.48
N ASP A 287 -25.39 -3.69 2.62
CA ASP A 287 -25.93 -3.45 3.96
C ASP A 287 -25.25 -2.27 4.72
N SER A 288 -24.26 -1.59 4.14
CA SER A 288 -23.63 -0.42 4.77
C SER A 288 -24.48 0.85 4.63
N THR A 289 -24.57 1.63 5.71
CA THR A 289 -25.19 2.94 5.75
C THR A 289 -24.13 4.03 5.52
N GLN A 290 -24.41 4.95 4.61
CA GLN A 290 -23.58 6.12 4.35
C GLN A 290 -24.29 7.39 4.85
N LYS A 291 -23.57 8.20 5.63
CA LYS A 291 -24.00 9.51 6.12
C LYS A 291 -22.98 10.57 5.75
N THR A 292 -23.46 11.78 5.53
CA THR A 292 -22.63 12.97 5.33
C THR A 292 -23.10 14.06 6.28
N TYR A 293 -22.17 14.61 7.05
CA TYR A 293 -22.38 15.65 8.05
C TYR A 293 -21.66 16.91 7.59
N SER A 294 -22.37 18.04 7.62
CA SER A 294 -21.84 19.35 7.24
C SER A 294 -21.62 20.21 8.48
N ILE A 295 -20.66 21.12 8.39
CA ILE A 295 -20.54 22.24 9.32
C ILE A 295 -21.79 23.12 9.22
N ASP A 296 -22.36 23.49 10.37
CA ASP A 296 -23.63 24.21 10.45
C ASP A 296 -23.53 25.61 11.09
N SER A 297 -22.32 26.05 11.46
CA SER A 297 -21.99 27.42 11.88
C SER A 297 -20.48 27.59 11.99
N GLY A 298 -19.94 28.79 11.78
CA GLY A 298 -18.50 29.12 11.95
C GLY A 298 -17.86 28.77 13.28
N ALA A 299 -18.64 28.71 14.35
CA ALA A 299 -18.14 28.26 15.65
C ALA A 299 -17.77 26.76 15.70
N ASN A 300 -17.97 26.03 14.59
CA ASN A 300 -17.73 24.60 14.48
C ASN A 300 -16.58 24.26 13.50
N ASP A 301 -15.94 25.24 12.88
CA ASP A 301 -14.75 25.09 12.05
C ASP A 301 -13.78 26.24 12.34
N VAL A 302 -12.88 25.99 13.28
CA VAL A 302 -12.11 27.02 13.97
C VAL A 302 -10.63 26.73 13.87
N GLU A 303 -9.80 27.75 14.08
CA GLU A 303 -8.35 27.64 13.98
C GLU A 303 -7.67 28.12 15.25
N GLU A 304 -6.74 27.34 15.77
CA GLU A 304 -5.92 27.71 16.92
C GLU A 304 -4.47 27.94 16.50
N ALA A 305 -3.98 29.16 16.69
CA ALA A 305 -2.63 29.55 16.27
C ALA A 305 -1.56 29.12 17.27
N ASP A 306 -0.62 28.28 16.82
CA ASP A 306 0.62 27.90 17.50
C ASP A 306 1.71 28.96 17.23
N PRO A 307 2.34 29.59 18.25
CA PRO A 307 2.35 29.23 19.68
C PRO A 307 1.43 30.08 20.57
N SER A 308 0.56 30.92 20.00
CA SER A 308 -0.26 31.85 20.79
C SER A 308 -1.41 31.18 21.56
N GLY A 309 -1.87 30.02 21.09
CA GLY A 309 -3.06 29.32 21.56
C GLY A 309 -4.37 30.07 21.30
N ARG A 310 -4.36 31.14 20.49
CA ARG A 310 -5.56 31.95 20.22
C ARG A 310 -6.46 31.23 19.22
N LEU A 311 -7.74 31.13 19.55
CA LEU A 311 -8.77 30.56 18.69
C LEU A 311 -9.42 31.63 17.79
N TYR A 312 -9.50 31.34 16.50
CA TYR A 312 -10.21 32.10 15.47
C TYR A 312 -11.46 31.33 15.06
N VAL A 313 -12.61 32.01 15.08
CA VAL A 313 -13.94 31.40 14.85
C VAL A 313 -14.71 32.08 13.71
N ASP A 314 -14.01 32.96 12.99
CA ASP A 314 -14.52 33.84 11.95
C ASP A 314 -13.56 33.95 10.77
N SER A 315 -12.64 32.98 10.63
CA SER A 315 -11.71 32.90 9.49
C SER A 315 -12.47 32.51 8.22
N SER A 316 -12.13 33.10 7.08
CA SER A 316 -12.73 32.77 5.77
C SER A 316 -12.24 31.44 5.20
N ASP A 317 -11.15 30.95 5.76
CA ASP A 317 -10.32 29.85 5.30
C ASP A 317 -9.89 29.00 6.49
N LEU A 318 -9.46 27.78 6.18
CA LEU A 318 -8.89 26.84 7.14
C LEU A 318 -7.50 26.44 6.63
N GLU A 319 -6.47 26.83 7.36
CA GLU A 319 -5.09 26.51 7.04
C GLU A 319 -4.67 25.18 7.67
N LEU A 320 -4.57 24.15 6.84
CA LEU A 320 -4.01 22.85 7.23
C LEU A 320 -2.48 22.90 7.19
N GLY A 321 -1.89 23.79 7.98
CA GLY A 321 -0.46 24.11 7.92
C GLY A 321 -0.11 25.50 8.41
N PHE A 322 0.74 26.20 7.66
CA PHE A 322 1.10 27.58 7.93
C PHE A 322 -0.01 28.55 7.51
N ASP A 323 -0.26 29.55 8.35
CA ASP A 323 -1.02 30.72 7.95
C ASP A 323 -0.11 31.70 7.19
N GLY A 324 -0.42 31.89 5.90
CA GLY A 324 0.33 32.74 4.98
C GLY A 324 0.14 34.24 5.22
N SER A 325 -0.88 34.64 5.98
CA SER A 325 -1.22 36.04 6.26
C SER A 325 -0.41 36.64 7.43
N ASP A 326 -0.05 35.81 8.41
CA ASP A 326 0.62 36.23 9.66
C ASP A 326 2.09 35.77 9.81
N ASN A 327 2.65 35.10 8.80
CA ASN A 327 4.09 34.96 8.59
C ASN A 327 4.86 34.21 9.72
N GLN A 328 4.38 33.01 10.13
CA GLN A 328 5.13 31.84 10.69
C GLN A 328 4.35 30.91 11.66
N ASN A 329 3.06 31.12 11.92
CA ASN A 329 2.34 30.28 12.90
C ASN A 329 1.70 29.06 12.23
N PHE A 330 1.83 27.90 12.87
CA PHE A 330 1.07 26.71 12.50
C PHE A 330 -0.34 26.81 13.07
N GLN A 331 -1.32 26.37 12.31
CA GLN A 331 -2.69 26.27 12.81
C GLN A 331 -3.01 24.84 13.23
N THR A 332 -3.74 24.73 14.34
CA THR A 332 -4.52 23.52 14.64
C THR A 332 -5.96 23.83 14.28
N VAL A 333 -6.50 23.11 13.30
CA VAL A 333 -7.89 23.27 12.87
C VAL A 333 -8.78 22.32 13.65
N GLY A 334 -9.90 22.83 14.17
CA GLY A 334 -10.91 22.06 14.90
C GLY A 334 -12.24 22.05 14.15
N LEU A 335 -12.72 20.86 13.80
CA LEU A 335 -14.01 20.66 13.14
C LEU A 335 -15.00 19.96 14.08
N ARG A 336 -16.19 20.51 14.26
CA ARG A 336 -17.21 20.02 15.18
C ARG A 336 -18.51 19.72 14.45
N TYR A 337 -18.89 18.46 14.40
CA TYR A 337 -20.12 18.02 13.72
C TYR A 337 -21.20 17.68 14.74
N ARG A 338 -22.37 18.30 14.59
CA ARG A 338 -23.53 18.11 15.51
C ARG A 338 -24.52 17.09 14.96
N ASN A 339 -25.32 16.51 15.85
CA ASN A 339 -26.42 15.59 15.52
C ASN A 339 -25.95 14.37 14.73
N ILE A 340 -24.85 13.74 15.18
CA ILE A 340 -24.27 12.59 14.51
C ILE A 340 -25.13 11.36 14.78
N ASP A 341 -25.93 10.96 13.80
CA ASP A 341 -26.91 9.90 13.92
C ASP A 341 -26.32 8.50 13.67
N ILE A 342 -25.10 8.27 14.18
CA ILE A 342 -24.43 6.97 14.19
C ILE A 342 -24.82 6.22 15.48
N PRO A 343 -25.43 5.04 15.41
CA PRO A 343 -25.76 4.23 16.59
C PRO A 343 -24.51 3.82 17.37
N LYS A 344 -24.62 3.71 18.70
CA LYS A 344 -23.57 3.10 19.53
C LYS A 344 -23.35 1.65 19.08
N GLY A 345 -22.09 1.23 18.95
CA GLY A 345 -21.72 -0.11 18.47
C GLY A 345 -21.82 -0.29 16.95
N ALA A 346 -22.06 0.78 16.19
CA ALA A 346 -21.89 0.74 14.75
C ALA A 346 -20.42 0.46 14.39
N ARG A 347 -20.22 -0.36 13.35
CA ARG A 347 -18.88 -0.63 12.82
C ARG A 347 -18.58 0.39 11.72
N ILE A 348 -17.66 1.30 11.98
CA ILE A 348 -17.20 2.27 11.00
C ILE A 348 -16.29 1.54 10.02
N THR A 349 -16.73 1.41 8.78
CA THR A 349 -15.95 0.78 7.72
C THR A 349 -15.04 1.80 7.05
N GLU A 350 -15.55 3.02 6.85
CA GLU A 350 -14.84 4.10 6.18
C GLU A 350 -15.28 5.45 6.75
N ALA A 351 -14.37 6.41 6.87
CA ALA A 351 -14.71 7.80 7.18
C ALA A 351 -13.74 8.75 6.47
N TYR A 352 -14.23 9.88 5.95
CA TYR A 352 -13.43 10.82 5.18
C TYR A 352 -13.88 12.26 5.43
N LEU A 353 -12.94 13.19 5.38
CA LEU A 353 -13.21 14.62 5.26
C LEU A 353 -13.09 15.04 3.80
N ASP A 354 -14.14 15.64 3.26
CA ASP A 354 -14.15 16.29 1.95
C ASP A 354 -13.94 17.80 2.16
N PHE A 355 -12.84 18.33 1.64
CA PHE A 355 -12.48 19.74 1.62
C PHE A 355 -12.78 20.37 0.26
N THR A 356 -13.06 21.66 0.24
CA THR A 356 -13.06 22.47 -0.98
C THR A 356 -11.84 23.39 -0.93
N VAL A 357 -11.02 23.39 -1.97
CA VAL A 357 -9.81 24.23 -2.04
C VAL A 357 -10.19 25.70 -2.14
N ASP A 358 -9.78 26.52 -1.18
CA ASP A 358 -9.98 27.98 -1.24
C ASP A 358 -8.78 28.69 -1.89
N GLU A 359 -7.56 28.25 -1.57
CA GLU A 359 -6.35 28.79 -2.18
C GLU A 359 -5.46 27.69 -2.77
N SER A 360 -4.80 28.04 -3.88
CA SER A 360 -3.84 27.12 -4.49
C SER A 360 -2.55 27.07 -3.68
N GLY A 361 -2.10 25.87 -3.29
CA GLY A 361 -0.86 25.62 -2.58
C GLY A 361 -0.11 24.43 -3.18
N ASN A 362 1.19 24.58 -3.41
CA ASN A 362 2.03 23.53 -3.98
C ASN A 362 3.24 23.13 -3.12
N ASP A 363 3.43 23.79 -1.99
CA ASP A 363 4.50 23.46 -1.05
C ASP A 363 4.26 22.06 -0.47
N PRO A 364 5.31 21.27 -0.19
CA PRO A 364 5.16 20.01 0.53
C PRO A 364 4.48 20.26 1.88
N SER A 365 3.43 19.51 2.17
CA SER A 365 2.63 19.66 3.38
C SER A 365 2.42 18.29 4.02
N ASN A 366 2.34 18.28 5.34
CA ASN A 366 1.93 17.12 6.13
C ASN A 366 0.95 17.59 7.22
N VAL A 367 -0.10 16.81 7.41
CA VAL A 367 -1.25 17.10 8.28
C VAL A 367 -1.57 15.85 9.07
N SER A 368 -1.57 15.93 10.40
CA SER A 368 -2.03 14.85 11.26
C SER A 368 -3.48 15.04 11.71
N PHE A 369 -4.22 13.93 11.84
CA PHE A 369 -5.63 13.88 12.22
C PHE A 369 -5.80 13.16 13.55
N GLN A 370 -6.60 13.72 14.44
CA GLN A 370 -7.05 13.08 15.68
C GLN A 370 -8.51 13.44 15.99
N GLY A 371 -9.16 12.64 16.83
CA GLY A 371 -10.51 12.89 17.34
C GLY A 371 -10.50 13.42 18.76
N GLN A 372 -11.60 14.03 19.22
CA GLN A 372 -11.79 14.36 20.64
C GLN A 372 -12.45 13.21 21.40
N LEU A 373 -11.87 12.79 22.53
CA LEU A 373 -12.49 11.86 23.49
C LEU A 373 -13.45 12.58 24.46
N GLY A 374 -14.42 11.85 25.01
CA GLY A 374 -15.39 12.37 25.99
C GLY A 374 -16.65 12.91 25.32
N SER A 375 -17.61 12.02 25.09
CA SER A 375 -18.86 12.31 24.38
C SER A 375 -20.03 12.72 25.31
N PRO A 376 -20.90 13.67 24.90
CA PRO A 376 -20.77 14.58 23.76
C PRO A 376 -19.76 15.71 24.03
N VAL A 377 -19.08 16.17 22.99
CA VAL A 377 -18.09 17.24 23.13
C VAL A 377 -18.72 18.63 23.24
N SER A 378 -18.15 19.47 24.13
CA SER A 378 -18.54 20.87 24.30
C SER A 378 -18.13 21.74 23.10
N SER A 379 -18.77 22.90 22.95
CA SER A 379 -18.37 23.93 21.97
C SER A 379 -16.92 24.36 22.17
N PHE A 380 -16.25 24.79 21.11
CA PHE A 380 -14.95 25.44 21.21
C PHE A 380 -15.07 26.79 21.93
N ASP A 381 -14.13 27.09 22.83
CA ASP A 381 -14.18 28.27 23.71
C ASP A 381 -13.13 29.32 23.28
N PRO A 382 -13.52 30.38 22.54
CA PRO A 382 -12.59 31.41 22.09
C PRO A 382 -12.04 32.28 23.24
N SER A 383 -12.55 32.14 24.46
CA SER A 383 -12.02 32.83 25.64
C SER A 383 -10.89 32.06 26.34
N ARG A 384 -10.66 30.79 25.97
CA ARG A 384 -9.61 29.94 26.50
C ARG A 384 -8.48 29.81 25.47
N LEU A 385 -7.24 30.05 25.91
CA LEU A 385 -6.06 29.75 25.09
C LEU A 385 -5.79 28.25 25.10
N PHE A 386 -5.33 27.72 23.96
CA PHE A 386 -5.01 26.29 23.77
C PHE A 386 -6.24 25.38 23.96
N ASP A 387 -7.46 25.86 23.66
CA ASP A 387 -8.68 25.07 23.82
C ASP A 387 -8.67 23.80 22.93
N LEU A 388 -8.17 23.85 21.71
CA LEU A 388 -8.06 22.67 20.84
C LEU A 388 -6.90 21.78 21.28
N SER A 389 -5.73 22.38 21.56
CA SER A 389 -4.53 21.64 21.97
C SER A 389 -4.70 20.89 23.29
N ASP A 390 -5.40 21.46 24.28
CA ASP A 390 -5.60 20.86 25.60
C ASP A 390 -6.72 19.80 25.66
N ARG A 391 -7.55 19.68 24.62
CA ARG A 391 -8.64 18.70 24.60
C ARG A 391 -8.08 17.28 24.56
N PRO A 392 -8.71 16.33 25.29
CA PRO A 392 -8.32 14.92 25.27
C PRO A 392 -8.53 14.36 23.87
N LYS A 393 -7.48 13.76 23.31
CA LYS A 393 -7.47 13.25 21.93
C LYS A 393 -7.48 11.72 21.90
N THR A 394 -7.97 11.18 20.79
CA THR A 394 -7.87 9.75 20.48
C THR A 394 -6.41 9.28 20.48
N VAL A 395 -6.19 8.03 20.85
CA VAL A 395 -4.89 7.36 20.68
C VAL A 395 -4.64 7.10 19.20
N SER A 396 -5.70 6.79 18.44
CA SER A 396 -5.63 6.70 16.99
C SER A 396 -5.30 8.08 16.40
N GLU A 397 -4.22 8.11 15.61
CA GLU A 397 -3.76 9.26 14.84
C GLU A 397 -3.41 8.82 13.42
N LEU A 398 -3.59 9.71 12.45
CA LEU A 398 -3.28 9.46 11.05
C LEU A 398 -2.54 10.66 10.46
N SER A 399 -1.39 10.44 9.83
CA SER A 399 -0.68 11.46 9.04
C SER A 399 -1.08 11.42 7.56
N TRP A 400 -1.17 12.60 6.95
CA TRP A 400 -1.52 12.79 5.55
C TRP A 400 -0.58 13.79 4.91
N ASN A 401 0.04 13.37 3.80
CA ASN A 401 0.82 14.24 2.93
C ASN A 401 -0.06 14.64 1.73
N PRO A 402 -0.86 15.71 1.80
CA PRO A 402 -1.72 16.10 0.70
C PRO A 402 -0.92 16.52 -0.54
N ASP A 403 -1.35 16.02 -1.70
CA ASP A 403 -0.91 16.52 -3.01
C ASP A 403 -1.06 18.04 -3.12
N PRO A 404 -0.33 18.71 -4.01
CA PRO A 404 -0.57 20.11 -4.34
C PRO A 404 -2.05 20.38 -4.65
N TRP A 405 -2.64 21.35 -3.97
CA TRP A 405 -3.99 21.85 -4.27
C TRP A 405 -3.83 22.97 -5.28
N LEU A 406 -3.98 22.67 -6.57
CA LEU A 406 -3.60 23.61 -7.63
C LEU A 406 -4.78 24.44 -8.14
N PHE A 407 -6.00 24.03 -7.86
CA PHE A 407 -7.20 24.63 -8.45
C PHE A 407 -8.21 24.99 -7.37
N ILE A 408 -8.52 26.29 -7.28
CA ILE A 408 -9.56 26.81 -6.39
C ILE A 408 -10.91 26.20 -6.76
N GLY A 409 -11.68 25.80 -5.76
CA GLY A 409 -12.97 25.09 -5.90
C GLY A 409 -12.83 23.57 -6.15
N GLU A 410 -11.62 23.01 -6.21
CA GLU A 410 -11.43 21.56 -6.30
C GLU A 410 -11.88 20.89 -5.00
N GLU A 411 -12.63 19.79 -5.11
CA GLU A 411 -12.93 18.93 -3.95
C GLU A 411 -11.75 17.97 -3.71
N VAL A 412 -11.17 17.99 -2.51
CA VAL A 412 -10.09 17.11 -2.08
C VAL A 412 -10.52 16.29 -0.87
N ARG A 413 -10.22 15.00 -0.88
CA ARG A 413 -10.59 14.06 0.18
C ARG A 413 -9.39 13.68 1.06
N SER A 414 -9.59 13.62 2.38
CA SER A 414 -8.62 13.07 3.33
C SER A 414 -8.42 11.56 3.15
N PRO A 415 -7.40 10.93 3.75
CA PRO A 415 -7.38 9.48 3.87
C PRO A 415 -8.44 8.97 4.86
N ASN A 416 -8.55 7.64 4.99
CA ASN A 416 -9.60 7.00 5.77
C ASN A 416 -9.40 7.20 7.28
N LEU A 417 -10.33 7.90 7.92
CA LEU A 417 -10.38 8.24 9.34
C LEU A 417 -11.17 7.21 10.18
N ALA A 418 -11.52 6.04 9.63
CA ALA A 418 -12.40 5.07 10.28
C ALA A 418 -11.96 4.70 11.70
N LEU A 419 -10.65 4.49 11.95
CA LEU A 419 -10.15 4.16 13.29
C LEU A 419 -10.36 5.29 14.31
N ILE A 420 -10.15 6.54 13.88
CA ILE A 420 -10.38 7.73 14.73
C ILE A 420 -11.86 7.85 15.06
N ILE A 421 -12.75 7.69 14.06
CA ILE A 421 -14.19 7.77 14.30
C ILE A 421 -14.65 6.60 15.16
N GLN A 422 -14.19 5.37 14.87
CA GLN A 422 -14.53 4.18 15.66
C GLN A 422 -14.19 4.38 17.15
N GLU A 423 -13.01 4.92 17.47
CA GLU A 423 -12.61 5.19 18.84
C GLU A 423 -13.55 6.19 19.56
N ILE A 424 -14.08 7.20 18.86
CA ILE A 424 -15.06 8.14 19.41
C ILE A 424 -16.42 7.45 19.65
N ILE A 425 -16.87 6.61 18.71
CA ILE A 425 -18.17 5.91 18.79
C ILE A 425 -18.15 4.81 19.86
N ASP A 426 -16.97 4.23 20.13
CA ASP A 426 -16.75 3.21 21.17
C ASP A 426 -16.69 3.79 22.58
N ASP A 427 -16.65 5.13 22.74
CA ASP A 427 -16.76 5.79 24.04
C ASP A 427 -18.05 5.37 24.76
N ASP A 428 -17.94 5.01 26.03
CA ASP A 428 -19.09 4.54 26.81
C ASP A 428 -20.22 5.57 26.91
N GLN A 429 -19.91 6.86 26.79
CA GLN A 429 -20.84 7.98 26.80
C GLN A 429 -21.40 8.32 25.40
N TRP A 430 -21.02 7.57 24.35
CA TRP A 430 -21.54 7.78 23.01
C TRP A 430 -23.04 7.42 22.92
N GLU A 431 -23.84 8.34 22.39
CA GLU A 431 -25.23 8.15 22.03
C GLU A 431 -25.48 8.73 20.63
N SER A 432 -26.37 8.10 19.85
CA SER A 432 -26.79 8.64 18.55
C SER A 432 -27.40 10.04 18.71
N GLY A 433 -26.95 10.98 17.90
CA GLY A 433 -27.28 12.40 18.02
C GLY A 433 -26.22 13.21 18.78
N ASN A 434 -25.18 12.57 19.33
CA ASN A 434 -24.05 13.27 19.95
C ASN A 434 -23.31 14.17 18.95
N THR A 435 -22.49 15.06 19.51
CA THR A 435 -21.54 15.87 18.76
C THR A 435 -20.18 15.20 18.82
N LEU A 436 -19.48 15.12 17.68
CA LEU A 436 -18.07 14.75 17.60
C LEU A 436 -17.21 15.95 17.19
N ALA A 437 -15.93 15.92 17.56
CA ALA A 437 -14.94 16.87 17.07
C ALA A 437 -13.70 16.15 16.54
N LEU A 438 -13.13 16.70 15.46
CA LEU A 438 -11.89 16.28 14.83
C LEU A 438 -10.89 17.44 14.87
N PHE A 439 -9.62 17.09 15.01
CA PHE A 439 -8.50 18.03 15.00
C PHE A 439 -7.56 17.69 13.85
N MET A 440 -7.06 18.73 13.21
CA MET A 440 -6.05 18.65 12.16
C MET A 440 -4.89 19.55 12.54
N LYS A 441 -3.66 19.03 12.49
CA LYS A 441 -2.46 19.83 12.75
C LYS A 441 -1.49 19.67 11.61
N GLY A 442 -1.14 20.78 10.95
CA GLY A 442 -0.04 20.79 10.00
C GLY A 442 1.30 20.96 10.71
N ASP A 443 2.34 20.26 10.22
CA ASP A 443 3.72 20.39 10.69
C ASP A 443 4.67 20.95 9.61
N MET A 444 4.18 21.08 8.37
CA MET A 444 4.84 21.78 7.27
C MET A 444 3.87 22.19 6.15
N GLY A 445 4.29 23.16 5.33
CA GLY A 445 3.57 23.58 4.12
C GLY A 445 2.24 24.30 4.36
N THR A 446 1.53 24.59 3.27
CA THR A 446 0.21 25.23 3.30
C THR A 446 -0.79 24.45 2.47
N ARG A 447 -1.98 24.19 3.02
CA ARG A 447 -3.17 23.77 2.29
C ARG A 447 -4.34 24.53 2.87
N THR A 448 -5.03 25.29 2.04
CA THR A 448 -6.08 26.21 2.48
C THR A 448 -7.42 25.73 1.96
N ALA A 449 -8.32 25.38 2.87
CA ALA A 449 -9.67 24.93 2.56
C ALA A 449 -10.69 26.02 2.86
N ASP A 450 -11.82 26.01 2.15
CA ASP A 450 -12.96 26.87 2.44
C ASP A 450 -13.47 26.60 3.87
N SER A 451 -13.72 27.68 4.62
CA SER A 451 -14.47 27.62 5.87
C SER A 451 -15.98 27.86 5.65
N PHE A 452 -16.75 27.76 6.72
CA PHE A 452 -18.16 28.13 6.74
C PHE A 452 -18.36 29.62 6.44
N GLU A 453 -17.48 30.50 6.90
CA GLU A 453 -17.52 31.94 6.65
C GLU A 453 -17.21 32.28 5.19
N GLY A 454 -16.28 31.54 4.57
CA GLY A 454 -15.88 31.71 3.17
C GLY A 454 -16.95 31.24 2.19
N GLY A 455 -17.18 29.93 2.15
CA GLY A 455 -18.04 29.29 1.16
C GLY A 455 -19.37 28.72 1.69
N GLY A 456 -19.66 28.90 2.98
CA GLY A 456 -20.88 28.39 3.62
C GLY A 456 -20.91 26.87 3.74
N SER A 457 -22.06 26.33 4.14
CA SER A 457 -22.24 24.88 4.40
C SER A 457 -21.98 23.96 3.19
N ASN A 458 -21.88 24.52 1.98
CA ASN A 458 -21.64 23.76 0.75
C ASN A 458 -20.16 23.54 0.47
N ALA A 459 -19.28 24.47 0.90
CA ALA A 459 -17.85 24.42 0.64
C ALA A 459 -17.04 24.05 1.90
N ALA A 460 -17.55 24.41 3.09
CA ALA A 460 -16.96 24.01 4.37
C ALA A 460 -16.77 22.49 4.47
N PRO A 461 -15.78 22.00 5.26
CA PRO A 461 -15.45 20.59 5.30
C PRO A 461 -16.64 19.71 5.66
N ARG A 462 -16.79 18.58 4.95
CA ARG A 462 -17.87 17.62 5.19
C ARG A 462 -17.31 16.30 5.66
N LEU A 463 -17.84 15.79 6.77
CA LEU A 463 -17.51 14.46 7.25
C LEU A 463 -18.45 13.44 6.59
N LYS A 464 -17.88 12.56 5.78
CA LYS A 464 -18.57 11.39 5.24
C LYS A 464 -18.21 10.19 6.10
N VAL A 465 -19.22 9.47 6.61
CA VAL A 465 -19.02 8.24 7.38
C VAL A 465 -19.82 7.12 6.75
N ILE A 466 -19.17 5.99 6.57
CA ILE A 466 -19.78 4.75 6.15
C ILE A 466 -19.62 3.77 7.30
N PHE A 467 -20.76 3.27 7.75
CA PHE A 467 -20.82 2.32 8.83
C PHE A 467 -21.85 1.27 8.50
N GLU A 468 -21.59 0.07 8.95
CA GLU A 468 -22.64 -0.92 9.08
C GLU A 468 -23.32 -0.60 10.39
N GLU A 469 -24.65 -0.45 10.35
CA GLU A 469 -25.43 -0.50 11.58
C GLU A 469 -25.04 -1.82 12.22
N GLY A 470 -24.26 -1.75 13.30
CA GLY A 470 -23.94 -2.93 14.08
C GLY A 470 -25.28 -3.55 14.35
N ASN A 471 -25.49 -4.78 13.85
CA ASN A 471 -26.79 -5.45 13.92
C ASN A 471 -27.33 -5.12 15.31
N ASN A 472 -28.42 -4.37 15.35
CA ASN A 472 -29.06 -4.04 16.60
C ASN A 472 -29.57 -5.36 17.13
N THR A 473 -28.72 -6.08 17.86
CA THR A 473 -28.99 -7.38 18.46
C THR A 473 -29.64 -7.15 19.82
N SER A 474 -30.63 -6.26 19.83
CA SER A 474 -31.74 -6.37 20.77
C SER A 474 -32.98 -6.72 19.95
N CYS A 475 -33.48 -7.93 20.17
CA CYS A 475 -34.64 -8.44 19.44
C CYS A 475 -35.87 -7.56 19.71
N GLN A 476 -36.83 -7.49 18.76
CA GLN A 476 -38.10 -6.82 19.05
C GLN A 476 -38.73 -7.49 20.30
N ASP A 477 -39.31 -6.70 21.20
CA ASP A 477 -39.88 -7.18 22.48
C ASP A 477 -40.85 -8.36 22.23
N GLY A 478 -40.44 -9.58 22.62
CA GLY A 478 -41.17 -10.84 22.43
C GLY A 478 -40.81 -11.69 21.19
N GLU A 479 -39.76 -11.36 20.44
CA GLU A 479 -39.36 -12.07 19.21
C GLU A 479 -38.46 -13.31 19.44
N ILE A 480 -37.72 -13.33 20.55
CA ILE A 480 -37.18 -14.54 21.19
C ILE A 480 -37.35 -14.41 22.70
N ILE A 481 -37.77 -15.50 23.35
CA ILE A 481 -37.95 -15.54 24.80
C ILE A 481 -37.06 -16.65 25.34
N PRO A 482 -36.11 -16.37 26.26
CA PRO A 482 -35.32 -17.40 26.91
C PRO A 482 -36.24 -18.42 27.58
N GLU A 483 -35.98 -19.70 27.33
CA GLU A 483 -36.70 -20.83 27.92
C GLU A 483 -35.70 -21.79 28.56
N TRP A 484 -36.01 -22.32 29.73
CA TRP A 484 -35.18 -23.31 30.42
C TRP A 484 -36.02 -24.40 31.06
N ARG A 485 -35.48 -25.62 31.08
CA ARG A 485 -36.07 -26.77 31.76
C ARG A 485 -35.32 -27.01 33.06
N LEU A 486 -35.97 -26.78 34.19
CA LEU A 486 -35.43 -27.05 35.52
C LEU A 486 -36.04 -28.34 36.08
N ASN A 487 -35.23 -29.37 36.35
CA ASN A 487 -35.65 -30.65 36.92
C ASN A 487 -36.90 -31.24 36.23
N GLY A 488 -36.95 -31.11 34.91
CA GLY A 488 -38.01 -31.64 34.09
C GLY A 488 -39.15 -30.68 33.73
N VAL A 489 -39.20 -29.49 34.32
CA VAL A 489 -40.27 -28.49 34.15
C VAL A 489 -39.76 -27.30 33.33
N TRP A 490 -40.47 -26.97 32.25
CA TRP A 490 -40.16 -25.82 31.39
C TRP A 490 -40.67 -24.51 31.98
N ASN A 491 -39.84 -23.47 31.92
CA ASN A 491 -40.11 -22.09 32.34
C ASN A 491 -39.54 -21.15 31.27
N SER A 492 -40.10 -19.95 31.12
CA SER A 492 -39.63 -18.97 30.12
C SER A 492 -39.91 -17.53 30.53
N GLY A 493 -39.24 -16.57 29.88
CA GLY A 493 -39.53 -15.14 29.99
C GLY A 493 -38.76 -14.37 31.06
N GLN A 494 -37.69 -14.94 31.61
CA GLN A 494 -36.77 -14.23 32.51
C GLN A 494 -35.35 -14.26 31.93
N ASN A 495 -34.62 -13.15 32.12
CA ASN A 495 -33.24 -13.00 31.65
C ASN A 495 -32.21 -13.35 32.73
N THR A 496 -32.66 -13.65 33.96
CA THR A 496 -31.83 -14.18 35.03
C THR A 496 -32.57 -15.31 35.73
N VAL A 497 -31.88 -16.43 35.93
CA VAL A 497 -32.42 -17.62 36.59
C VAL A 497 -31.47 -18.06 37.69
N THR A 498 -32.00 -18.28 38.89
CA THR A 498 -31.23 -18.78 40.04
C THR A 498 -31.62 -20.22 40.33
N VAL A 499 -30.64 -21.12 40.39
CA VAL A 499 -30.79 -22.56 40.64
C VAL A 499 -29.82 -23.02 41.73
N GLN A 500 -30.04 -24.20 42.29
CA GLN A 500 -29.13 -24.75 43.29
C GLN A 500 -28.14 -25.71 42.64
N ALA A 501 -26.91 -25.77 43.14
CA ALA A 501 -25.95 -26.76 42.68
C ALA A 501 -26.53 -28.18 42.82
N GLY A 502 -26.57 -28.92 41.70
CA GLY A 502 -27.14 -30.26 41.53
C GLY A 502 -28.43 -30.31 40.69
N ASP A 503 -29.08 -29.18 40.43
CA ASP A 503 -30.30 -29.12 39.62
C ASP A 503 -30.04 -29.45 38.14
N GLU A 504 -30.93 -30.21 37.49
CA GLU A 504 -30.82 -30.50 36.05
C GLU A 504 -31.38 -29.34 35.21
N VAL A 505 -30.56 -28.73 34.35
CA VAL A 505 -30.94 -27.56 33.53
C VAL A 505 -30.77 -27.84 32.03
N VAL A 506 -31.80 -27.54 31.23
CA VAL A 506 -31.73 -27.46 29.76
C VAL A 506 -32.05 -26.04 29.32
N LEU A 507 -31.31 -25.48 28.36
CA LEU A 507 -31.53 -24.15 27.80
C LEU A 507 -32.14 -24.24 26.40
N SER A 508 -33.13 -23.41 26.08
CA SER A 508 -33.79 -23.31 24.78
C SER A 508 -34.48 -21.94 24.59
N MET A 509 -35.38 -21.82 23.60
CA MET A 509 -36.08 -20.58 23.26
C MET A 509 -37.52 -20.78 22.79
N LEU A 510 -38.32 -19.72 22.89
CA LEU A 510 -39.60 -19.59 22.18
C LEU A 510 -39.52 -18.52 21.08
N PRO A 511 -40.21 -18.71 19.92
CA PRO A 511 -41.08 -19.84 19.58
C PRO A 511 -40.32 -21.12 19.16
N ASN A 512 -40.87 -22.28 19.53
CA ASN A 512 -40.32 -23.61 19.19
C ASN A 512 -40.20 -23.84 17.66
N ASN A 513 -39.16 -24.55 17.23
CA ASN A 513 -38.77 -24.85 15.84
C ASN A 513 -38.12 -23.68 15.07
N VAL A 514 -37.44 -22.78 15.77
CA VAL A 514 -36.53 -21.81 15.17
C VAL A 514 -35.10 -22.22 15.51
N GLU A 515 -34.22 -22.21 14.51
CA GLU A 515 -32.81 -22.54 14.70
C GLU A 515 -32.13 -21.43 15.52
N VAL A 516 -31.49 -21.80 16.62
CA VAL A 516 -30.63 -20.92 17.42
C VAL A 516 -29.39 -21.64 17.90
N GLU A 517 -28.37 -20.82 18.13
CA GLU A 517 -27.11 -21.19 18.73
C GLU A 517 -27.02 -20.55 20.13
N ILE A 518 -26.52 -21.31 21.10
CA ILE A 518 -26.32 -20.89 22.49
C ILE A 518 -24.81 -20.76 22.71
N THR A 519 -24.33 -19.54 22.87
CA THR A 519 -22.97 -19.24 23.30
C THR A 519 -22.90 -19.30 24.82
N LEU A 520 -22.03 -20.16 25.35
CA LEU A 520 -21.78 -20.36 26.77
C LEU A 520 -20.91 -19.23 27.33
N PRO A 521 -20.78 -19.11 28.67
CA PRO A 521 -19.93 -18.10 29.31
C PRO A 521 -18.44 -18.16 28.89
N ASP A 522 -17.97 -19.34 28.48
CA ASP A 522 -16.61 -19.59 27.98
C ASP A 522 -16.43 -19.27 26.48
N GLY A 523 -17.47 -18.75 25.83
CA GLY A 523 -17.49 -18.42 24.40
C GLY A 523 -17.80 -19.60 23.48
N THR A 524 -17.95 -20.82 24.00
CA THR A 524 -18.27 -21.99 23.17
C THR A 524 -19.71 -21.96 22.66
N VAL A 525 -19.92 -22.38 21.41
CA VAL A 525 -21.25 -22.36 20.77
C VAL A 525 -21.86 -23.77 20.77
N ARG A 526 -23.14 -23.87 21.10
CA ARG A 526 -23.92 -25.11 21.14
C ARG A 526 -25.27 -24.95 20.44
N PRO A 527 -25.84 -26.03 19.87
CA PRO A 527 -27.15 -25.95 19.24
C PRO A 527 -28.29 -25.78 20.27
N ASP A 528 -29.47 -25.37 19.81
CA ASP A 528 -30.71 -25.29 20.60
C ASP A 528 -31.01 -26.58 21.41
N ASN A 529 -31.75 -26.44 22.51
CA ASN A 529 -32.04 -27.48 23.50
C ASN A 529 -30.79 -28.05 24.18
N TYR A 530 -29.80 -27.20 24.45
CA TYR A 530 -28.56 -27.62 25.09
C TYR A 530 -28.80 -28.03 26.56
N ASN A 531 -28.48 -29.28 26.87
CA ASN A 531 -28.63 -29.84 28.23
C ASN A 531 -27.32 -29.64 29.01
N LEU A 532 -27.37 -28.79 30.03
CA LEU A 532 -26.26 -28.58 30.97
C LEU A 532 -26.11 -29.75 31.94
N GLY A 533 -27.14 -30.58 32.12
CA GLY A 533 -27.16 -31.62 33.13
C GLY A 533 -27.29 -31.02 34.53
N SER A 534 -26.77 -31.74 35.54
CA SER A 534 -26.71 -31.26 36.92
C SER A 534 -25.70 -30.12 37.05
N VAL A 535 -26.18 -28.92 37.30
CA VAL A 535 -25.38 -27.69 37.32
C VAL A 535 -24.60 -27.51 38.62
N THR A 536 -23.49 -26.79 38.55
CA THR A 536 -22.58 -26.44 39.64
C THR A 536 -22.30 -24.94 39.62
N ASN A 537 -21.59 -24.41 40.61
CA ASN A 537 -21.32 -22.97 40.67
C ASN A 537 -20.58 -22.44 39.42
N SER A 538 -19.76 -23.27 38.76
CA SER A 538 -19.04 -22.91 37.53
C SER A 538 -19.94 -22.78 36.30
N ASP A 539 -21.15 -23.32 36.34
CA ASP A 539 -22.17 -23.12 35.29
C ASP A 539 -22.88 -21.76 35.46
N SER A 540 -22.52 -20.98 36.49
CA SER A 540 -23.00 -19.61 36.59
C SER A 540 -22.35 -18.75 35.53
N GLY A 541 -23.15 -17.93 34.84
CA GLY A 541 -22.62 -17.00 33.88
C GLY A 541 -23.62 -16.57 32.82
N ARG A 542 -23.10 -15.81 31.87
CA ARG A 542 -23.85 -15.23 30.78
C ARG A 542 -23.94 -16.21 29.61
N TYR A 543 -25.14 -16.68 29.32
CA TYR A 543 -25.45 -17.45 28.11
C TYR A 543 -26.09 -16.53 27.08
N THR A 544 -25.59 -16.53 25.85
CA THR A 544 -26.11 -15.69 24.76
C THR A 544 -26.73 -16.59 23.71
N LEU A 545 -28.03 -16.45 23.47
CA LEU A 545 -28.76 -17.21 22.45
C LEU A 545 -28.85 -16.38 21.19
N THR A 546 -28.49 -16.91 20.03
CA THR A 546 -28.36 -16.17 18.76
C THR A 546 -29.05 -16.91 17.62
N LYS A 547 -29.92 -16.23 16.87
CA LYS A 547 -30.51 -16.75 15.61
C LYS A 547 -29.54 -16.61 14.44
N PRO A 548 -29.72 -17.37 13.34
CA PRO A 548 -28.97 -17.21 12.09
C PRO A 548 -29.06 -15.80 11.47
N ASN A 549 -30.09 -15.02 11.81
CA ASN A 549 -30.24 -13.63 11.38
C ASN A 549 -29.58 -12.60 12.31
N GLY A 550 -28.84 -13.06 13.33
CA GLY A 550 -28.08 -12.22 14.25
C GLY A 550 -28.84 -11.78 15.51
N CYS A 551 -30.17 -11.90 15.60
CA CYS A 551 -30.90 -11.53 16.83
C CYS A 551 -30.47 -12.40 18.01
N SER A 552 -30.04 -11.76 19.11
CA SER A 552 -29.59 -12.45 20.32
C SER A 552 -30.23 -11.93 21.60
N GLU A 553 -30.37 -12.83 22.57
CA GLU A 553 -30.86 -12.53 23.93
C GLU A 553 -29.95 -13.18 24.96
N VAL A 554 -29.97 -12.63 26.17
CA VAL A 554 -29.09 -13.06 27.26
C VAL A 554 -29.87 -13.72 28.38
N LEU A 555 -29.43 -14.91 28.77
CA LEU A 555 -29.85 -15.59 29.99
C LEU A 555 -28.67 -15.67 30.95
N ASN A 556 -28.79 -15.02 32.10
CA ASN A 556 -27.81 -15.10 33.17
C ASN A 556 -28.20 -16.22 34.15
N LEU A 557 -27.42 -17.30 34.20
CA LEU A 557 -27.61 -18.39 35.15
C LEU A 557 -26.80 -18.10 36.42
N VAL A 558 -27.46 -18.21 37.58
CA VAL A 558 -26.81 -18.09 38.89
C VAL A 558 -27.02 -19.39 39.64
N VAL A 559 -25.93 -20.12 39.92
CA VAL A 559 -25.98 -21.37 40.67
C VAL A 559 -25.48 -21.10 42.10
N GLU A 560 -26.38 -21.23 43.07
CA GLU A 560 -26.06 -21.01 44.48
C GLU A 560 -25.48 -22.30 45.11
N GLY A 561 -24.33 -22.14 45.77
CA GLY A 561 -23.62 -23.23 46.45
C GLY A 561 -24.03 -23.41 47.91
N SER A 562 -24.11 -24.65 48.37
CA SER A 562 -24.31 -24.99 49.77
C SER A 562 -22.99 -24.95 50.58
N GLY A 563 -22.78 -23.93 51.41
CA GLY A 563 -21.90 -23.98 52.60
C GLY A 563 -20.64 -23.09 52.57
N ASN A 564 -20.59 -22.09 53.47
CA ASN A 564 -19.47 -21.15 53.68
C ASN A 564 -18.20 -21.80 54.28
N CYS A 565 -17.02 -21.33 53.82
CA CYS A 565 -15.73 -21.44 54.51
C CYS A 565 -15.52 -20.31 55.52
N ALA A 566 -14.77 -20.54 56.61
CA ALA A 566 -14.22 -19.45 57.42
C ALA A 566 -12.92 -18.92 56.78
N GLU A 567 -12.60 -17.65 57.02
CA GLU A 567 -11.58 -16.82 56.34
C GLU A 567 -10.12 -17.36 56.40
N ASP A 568 -9.86 -18.44 57.17
CA ASP A 568 -8.54 -19.06 57.33
C ASP A 568 -8.55 -20.59 57.02
N ASP A 569 -9.62 -21.12 56.43
CA ASP A 569 -9.78 -22.57 56.26
C ASP A 569 -9.00 -23.14 55.07
N ILE A 570 -8.77 -22.40 53.98
CA ILE A 570 -8.00 -22.87 52.82
C ILE A 570 -7.13 -21.72 52.34
N ILE A 571 -5.81 -21.85 52.52
CA ILE A 571 -4.84 -20.88 52.02
C ILE A 571 -4.12 -21.56 50.85
N PRO A 572 -4.24 -21.06 49.60
CA PRO A 572 -3.47 -21.60 48.48
C PRO A 572 -1.97 -21.53 48.78
N GLU A 573 -1.28 -22.63 48.56
CA GLU A 573 0.18 -22.75 48.67
C GLU A 573 0.72 -23.36 47.38
N TRP A 574 1.87 -22.90 46.90
CA TRP A 574 2.48 -23.47 45.71
C TRP A 574 4.00 -23.51 45.83
N ARG A 575 4.60 -24.48 45.14
CA ARG A 575 6.05 -24.57 44.97
C ARG A 575 6.40 -24.19 43.54
N LEU A 576 6.97 -23.01 43.36
CA LEU A 576 7.47 -22.52 42.08
C LEU A 576 8.99 -22.72 42.01
N ASN A 577 9.46 -23.50 41.04
CA ASN A 577 10.90 -23.76 40.82
C ASN A 577 11.66 -24.16 42.10
N GLY A 578 11.00 -24.91 42.98
CA GLY A 578 11.55 -25.42 44.24
C GLY A 578 11.38 -24.50 45.46
N LEU A 579 10.84 -23.29 45.30
CA LEU A 579 10.55 -22.34 46.38
C LEU A 579 9.06 -22.36 46.72
N TRP A 580 8.72 -22.45 48.02
CA TRP A 580 7.34 -22.46 48.49
C TRP A 580 6.85 -21.05 48.83
N GLU A 581 5.66 -20.71 48.32
CA GLU A 581 4.95 -19.45 48.57
C GLU A 581 3.46 -19.74 48.85
N SER A 582 2.74 -18.84 49.52
CA SER A 582 1.33 -19.03 49.86
C SER A 582 0.58 -17.72 50.12
N GLY A 583 -0.75 -17.79 50.11
CA GLY A 583 -1.63 -16.70 50.58
C GLY A 583 -2.12 -15.72 49.52
N SER A 584 -1.87 -15.99 48.23
CA SER A 584 -2.52 -15.29 47.11
C SER A 584 -3.56 -16.19 46.44
N ASN A 585 -4.64 -15.60 45.96
CA ASN A 585 -5.66 -16.27 45.13
C ASN A 585 -5.42 -16.03 43.62
N SER A 586 -4.29 -15.43 43.27
CA SER A 586 -3.82 -15.27 41.89
C SER A 586 -2.31 -15.53 41.83
N LEU A 587 -1.89 -16.32 40.85
CA LEU A 587 -0.50 -16.66 40.58
C LEU A 587 -0.19 -16.40 39.12
N VAL A 588 0.79 -15.53 38.84
CA VAL A 588 1.28 -15.24 37.49
C VAL A 588 2.67 -15.85 37.34
N ILE A 589 2.85 -16.76 36.39
CA ILE A 589 4.11 -17.49 36.16
C ILE A 589 4.36 -17.68 34.65
N ASN A 590 5.58 -18.02 34.27
CA ASN A 590 5.95 -18.18 32.88
C ASN A 590 5.75 -19.63 32.41
N GLU A 591 5.39 -19.82 31.15
CA GLU A 591 5.35 -21.16 30.53
C GLU A 591 6.72 -21.84 30.66
N GLY A 592 6.72 -23.09 31.15
CA GLY A 592 7.90 -23.90 31.45
C GLY A 592 8.26 -24.01 32.94
N ASP A 593 7.77 -23.11 33.79
CA ASP A 593 8.05 -23.13 35.24
C ASP A 593 7.52 -24.41 35.91
N GLU A 594 8.30 -25.02 36.81
CA GLU A 594 7.84 -26.19 37.57
C GLU A 594 6.92 -25.75 38.73
N LEU A 595 5.66 -26.17 38.69
CA LEU A 595 4.65 -25.83 39.68
C LEU A 595 4.10 -27.06 40.42
N VAL A 596 4.11 -26.99 41.75
CA VAL A 596 3.29 -27.86 42.61
C VAL A 596 2.25 -27.02 43.32
N LEU A 597 0.97 -27.38 43.23
CA LEU A 597 -0.11 -26.76 43.99
C LEU A 597 -0.39 -27.58 45.25
N SER A 598 -0.61 -26.87 46.36
CA SER A 598 -0.89 -27.42 47.68
C SER A 598 -1.76 -26.44 48.48
N ILE A 599 -2.03 -26.76 49.74
CA ILE A 599 -2.83 -25.92 50.64
C ILE A 599 -2.27 -25.86 52.06
N LEU A 600 -2.36 -24.68 52.67
CA LEU A 600 -2.20 -24.54 54.12
C LEU A 600 -3.57 -24.53 54.82
N PRO A 601 -3.66 -25.11 56.03
CA PRO A 601 -2.65 -25.90 56.75
C PRO A 601 -2.38 -27.31 56.18
N ASN A 602 -1.10 -27.69 56.13
CA ASN A 602 -0.59 -28.99 55.67
C ASN A 602 -1.18 -30.21 56.42
N ASN A 603 -1.37 -31.33 55.70
CA ASN A 603 -1.94 -32.61 56.16
C ASN A 603 -3.48 -32.63 56.35
N VAL A 604 -4.21 -31.81 55.61
CA VAL A 604 -5.67 -31.86 55.56
C VAL A 604 -6.10 -32.43 54.21
N PRO A 605 -6.95 -33.49 54.16
CA PRO A 605 -7.40 -34.04 52.87
C PRO A 605 -8.16 -33.01 52.03
N VAL A 606 -7.57 -32.65 50.90
CA VAL A 606 -8.10 -31.72 49.91
C VAL A 606 -8.08 -32.36 48.52
N ALA A 607 -9.08 -31.99 47.72
CA ALA A 607 -9.12 -32.22 46.28
C ALA A 607 -8.85 -30.88 45.58
N ILE A 608 -7.88 -30.87 44.66
CA ILE A 608 -7.59 -29.77 43.75
C ILE A 608 -8.31 -30.09 42.45
N THR A 609 -9.41 -29.39 42.18
CA THR A 609 -10.15 -29.48 40.92
C THR A 609 -9.48 -28.57 39.90
N LEU A 610 -9.01 -29.18 38.81
CA LEU A 610 -8.38 -28.53 37.67
C LEU A 610 -9.38 -27.68 36.86
N PRO A 611 -8.94 -26.76 35.98
CA PRO A 611 -9.81 -25.99 35.10
C PRO A 611 -10.71 -26.86 34.19
N ASP A 612 -10.28 -28.08 33.86
CA ASP A 612 -11.05 -29.08 33.11
C ASP A 612 -12.09 -29.85 33.96
N GLY A 613 -12.21 -29.50 35.25
CA GLY A 613 -13.11 -30.11 36.21
C GLY A 613 -12.60 -31.40 36.83
N THR A 614 -11.37 -31.84 36.53
CA THR A 614 -10.84 -33.09 37.09
C THR A 614 -10.21 -32.90 38.47
N ASP A 615 -10.56 -33.79 39.41
CA ASP A 615 -10.01 -33.75 40.76
C ASP A 615 -8.62 -34.41 40.83
N ARG A 616 -7.73 -33.77 41.59
CA ARG A 616 -6.41 -34.24 41.96
C ARG A 616 -6.22 -34.19 43.47
N PRO A 617 -5.43 -35.09 44.06
CA PRO A 617 -5.10 -35.01 45.47
C PRO A 617 -4.21 -33.79 45.76
N ASP A 618 -4.12 -33.44 47.05
CA ASP A 618 -3.17 -32.46 47.58
C ASP A 618 -1.71 -32.73 47.15
N ASP A 619 -0.86 -31.69 47.17
CA ASP A 619 0.48 -31.68 46.56
C ASP A 619 0.47 -32.03 45.06
N PHE A 620 -0.50 -31.51 44.31
CA PHE A 620 -0.62 -31.78 42.88
C PHE A 620 0.54 -31.12 42.12
N ASN A 621 1.44 -31.97 41.64
CA ASN A 621 2.55 -31.54 40.79
C ASN A 621 2.08 -31.43 39.34
N LEU A 622 1.96 -30.20 38.84
CA LEU A 622 1.67 -29.93 37.43
C LEU A 622 2.92 -30.17 36.56
N GLY A 623 4.11 -30.17 37.15
CA GLY A 623 5.35 -30.15 36.39
C GLY A 623 5.56 -28.79 35.73
N SER A 624 6.21 -28.78 34.56
CA SER A 624 6.34 -27.58 33.73
C SER A 624 4.98 -27.15 33.19
N VAL A 625 4.54 -25.95 33.55
CA VAL A 625 3.23 -25.39 33.15
C VAL A 625 3.25 -24.88 31.70
N SER A 626 2.11 -24.94 31.02
CA SER A 626 1.85 -24.42 29.67
C SER A 626 0.75 -23.37 29.67
N MET A 627 0.59 -22.62 28.57
CA MET A 627 -0.52 -21.66 28.43
C MET A 627 -1.90 -22.28 28.71
N ALA A 628 -2.08 -23.57 28.39
CA ALA A 628 -3.33 -24.31 28.60
C ALA A 628 -3.60 -24.64 30.08
N ASP A 629 -2.59 -24.56 30.96
CA ASP A 629 -2.75 -24.75 32.39
C ASP A 629 -3.31 -23.48 33.08
N SER A 630 -3.41 -22.37 32.35
CA SER A 630 -4.08 -21.16 32.84
C SER A 630 -5.55 -21.41 33.14
N GLY A 631 -6.03 -20.87 34.25
CA GLY A 631 -7.43 -20.97 34.63
C GLY A 631 -7.63 -21.10 36.14
N PRO A 632 -8.89 -21.25 36.57
CA PRO A 632 -9.23 -21.38 37.97
C PRO A 632 -8.99 -22.81 38.49
N TYR A 633 -8.20 -22.94 39.54
CA TYR A 633 -8.02 -24.19 40.29
C TYR A 633 -8.83 -24.11 41.57
N THR A 634 -9.76 -25.05 41.76
CA THR A 634 -10.64 -25.05 42.94
C THR A 634 -10.11 -26.02 44.00
N LEU A 635 -9.73 -25.49 45.15
CA LEU A 635 -9.16 -26.22 46.27
C LEU A 635 -10.28 -26.58 47.24
N THR A 636 -10.72 -27.84 47.27
CA THR A 636 -11.91 -28.28 48.01
C THR A 636 -11.56 -29.23 49.15
N ARG A 637 -11.98 -28.89 50.37
CA ARG A 637 -11.90 -29.77 51.54
C ARG A 637 -13.05 -30.78 51.59
N SER A 638 -12.80 -31.89 52.29
CA SER A 638 -13.80 -32.92 52.58
C SER A 638 -15.08 -32.43 53.30
N ASN A 639 -15.07 -31.24 53.91
CA ASN A 639 -16.25 -30.61 54.53
C ASN A 639 -17.06 -29.71 53.56
N GLY A 640 -16.68 -29.65 52.28
CA GLY A 640 -17.35 -28.86 51.25
C GLY A 640 -16.89 -27.40 51.16
N CYS A 641 -15.89 -27.01 51.96
CA CYS A 641 -15.26 -25.70 51.84
C CYS A 641 -14.34 -25.66 50.62
N SER A 642 -14.44 -24.63 49.76
CA SER A 642 -13.62 -24.48 48.56
C SER A 642 -13.10 -23.05 48.37
N GLU A 643 -11.86 -22.90 47.92
CA GLU A 643 -11.24 -21.64 47.48
C GLU A 643 -10.72 -21.74 46.04
N VAL A 644 -10.56 -20.62 45.34
CA VAL A 644 -10.10 -20.61 43.94
C VAL A 644 -8.75 -19.90 43.81
N LEU A 645 -7.76 -20.61 43.26
CA LEU A 645 -6.49 -20.04 42.81
C LEU A 645 -6.55 -19.81 41.30
N ASN A 646 -6.49 -18.56 40.85
CA ASN A 646 -6.40 -18.23 39.43
C ASN A 646 -4.94 -18.29 38.98
N LEU A 647 -4.62 -19.29 38.15
CA LEU A 647 -3.31 -19.42 37.52
C LEU A 647 -3.32 -18.67 36.18
N ILE A 648 -2.40 -17.72 36.01
CA ILE A 648 -2.15 -17.04 34.75
C ILE A 648 -0.75 -17.45 34.30
N VAL A 649 -0.70 -18.36 33.32
CA VAL A 649 0.54 -18.69 32.64
C VAL A 649 0.67 -17.72 31.48
N GLN A 650 1.72 -16.91 31.51
CA GLN A 650 2.07 -16.03 30.40
C GLN A 650 3.12 -16.70 29.54
N ALA A 651 3.12 -16.37 28.24
CA ALA A 651 4.10 -16.90 27.30
C ALA A 651 5.49 -16.70 27.87
N SER A 652 6.24 -17.81 27.96
CA SER A 652 7.66 -17.75 28.32
C SER A 652 8.32 -16.74 27.38
N ALA A 653 9.00 -15.73 27.94
CA ALA A 653 9.97 -14.98 27.16
C ALA A 653 10.88 -16.01 26.48
N GLU A 654 11.04 -15.87 25.16
CA GLU A 654 11.82 -16.72 24.25
C GLU A 654 12.59 -17.87 24.90
N CYS A 655 12.32 -19.12 24.48
CA CYS A 655 12.94 -20.31 25.06
C CYS A 655 14.43 -20.06 25.38
N ASP A 656 14.82 -20.22 26.66
CA ASP A 656 16.19 -20.06 27.14
C ASP A 656 17.16 -20.68 26.15
N ASP A 657 18.20 -19.92 25.78
CA ASP A 657 19.17 -20.29 24.75
C ASP A 657 19.81 -21.66 25.10
N GLY A 658 19.38 -22.72 24.40
CA GLY A 658 19.86 -24.09 24.57
C GLY A 658 18.85 -25.18 25.02
N GLN A 659 17.58 -24.88 25.30
CA GLN A 659 16.59 -25.92 25.70
C GLN A 659 16.01 -26.75 24.55
N ILE A 660 15.74 -26.12 23.40
CA ILE A 660 15.40 -26.79 22.15
C ILE A 660 16.18 -26.13 21.03
N ILE A 661 16.87 -26.93 20.23
CA ILE A 661 17.73 -26.44 19.16
C ILE A 661 17.23 -27.07 17.87
N PRO A 662 16.71 -26.28 16.91
CA PRO A 662 16.32 -26.80 15.60
C PRO A 662 17.47 -27.58 14.98
N GLU A 663 17.21 -28.79 14.52
CA GLU A 663 18.19 -29.57 13.78
C GLU A 663 17.65 -30.03 12.43
N TRP A 664 18.55 -30.19 11.47
CA TRP A 664 18.20 -30.65 10.16
C TRP A 664 19.28 -31.56 9.60
N ARG A 665 18.85 -32.51 8.79
CA ARG A 665 19.71 -33.42 8.05
C ARG A 665 19.67 -33.06 6.58
N LEU A 666 20.78 -32.57 6.07
CA LEU A 666 20.94 -32.27 4.64
C LEU A 666 21.80 -33.36 3.99
N ASN A 667 21.25 -34.07 3.01
CA ASN A 667 21.97 -35.07 2.21
C ASN A 667 22.76 -36.11 3.05
N GLY A 668 22.23 -36.46 4.23
CA GLY A 668 22.84 -37.44 5.13
C GLY A 668 23.57 -36.88 6.35
N GLU A 669 23.88 -35.59 6.39
CA GLU A 669 24.64 -34.95 7.49
C GLU A 669 23.75 -34.10 8.39
N TRP A 670 23.83 -34.32 9.70
CA TRP A 670 23.08 -33.56 10.71
C TRP A 670 23.76 -32.26 11.09
N ARG A 671 22.96 -31.20 11.26
CA ARG A 671 23.35 -29.84 11.67
C ARG A 671 22.28 -29.26 12.59
N SER A 672 22.61 -28.29 13.42
CA SER A 672 21.65 -27.71 14.38
C SER A 672 21.97 -26.26 14.76
N GLY A 673 20.95 -25.54 15.27
CA GLY A 673 21.08 -24.24 15.94
C GLY A 673 21.01 -23.00 15.06
N GLN A 674 20.58 -23.14 13.81
CA GLN A 674 20.30 -22.01 12.93
C GLN A 674 18.80 -21.94 12.63
N SER A 675 18.27 -20.72 12.58
CA SER A 675 16.85 -20.45 12.30
C SER A 675 16.59 -20.00 10.86
N ASN A 676 17.62 -19.66 10.08
CA ASN A 676 17.50 -19.30 8.67
C ASN A 676 18.38 -20.25 7.84
N LEU A 677 17.77 -21.06 6.98
CA LEU A 677 18.43 -22.13 6.24
C LEU A 677 18.21 -21.96 4.74
N SER A 678 19.27 -22.19 3.95
CA SER A 678 19.19 -22.13 2.50
C SER A 678 19.68 -23.43 1.87
N PHE A 679 18.87 -23.99 0.97
CA PHE A 679 19.10 -25.28 0.32
C PHE A 679 18.90 -25.17 -1.20
N GLN A 680 19.28 -26.20 -1.96
CA GLN A 680 19.05 -26.25 -3.41
C GLN A 680 17.87 -27.17 -3.75
N GLU A 681 17.16 -26.87 -4.83
CA GLU A 681 16.11 -27.75 -5.37
C GLU A 681 16.73 -29.09 -5.74
N GLY A 682 16.08 -30.16 -5.28
CA GLY A 682 16.60 -31.51 -5.35
C GLY A 682 17.30 -32.02 -4.08
N ASP A 683 17.65 -31.16 -3.12
CA ASP A 683 18.23 -31.59 -1.84
C ASP A 683 17.22 -32.40 -1.01
N GLU A 684 17.72 -33.43 -0.32
CA GLU A 684 16.96 -34.18 0.71
C GLU A 684 17.16 -33.49 2.06
N LEU A 685 16.05 -33.05 2.67
CA LEU A 685 16.03 -32.37 3.96
C LEU A 685 15.17 -33.14 4.96
N MET A 686 15.70 -33.40 6.14
CA MET A 686 14.91 -33.85 7.29
C MET A 686 14.94 -32.79 8.37
N LEU A 687 13.80 -32.41 8.93
CA LEU A 687 13.69 -31.47 10.04
C LEU A 687 13.40 -32.23 11.34
N SER A 688 14.09 -31.85 12.41
CA SER A 688 13.96 -32.45 13.74
C SER A 688 14.44 -31.45 14.80
N MET A 689 14.64 -31.91 16.04
CA MET A 689 15.07 -31.06 17.14
C MET A 689 16.01 -31.76 18.13
N LEU A 690 17.00 -31.00 18.64
CA LEU A 690 17.79 -31.40 19.80
C LEU A 690 17.17 -30.86 21.10
N PRO A 691 17.32 -31.58 22.24
CA PRO A 691 17.86 -32.93 22.37
C PRO A 691 17.06 -34.03 21.66
N ASN A 692 17.76 -35.01 21.07
CA ASN A 692 17.14 -36.20 20.45
C ASN A 692 16.22 -36.93 21.45
N ASN A 693 15.04 -37.37 20.97
CA ASN A 693 13.92 -37.98 21.72
C ASN A 693 12.92 -37.01 22.36
N ILE A 694 12.86 -35.76 21.89
CA ILE A 694 11.79 -34.82 22.23
C ILE A 694 10.79 -34.80 21.07
N GLN A 695 9.54 -35.21 21.32
CA GLN A 695 8.50 -35.12 20.29
C GLN A 695 8.13 -33.66 20.03
N VAL A 696 8.16 -33.30 18.75
CA VAL A 696 7.69 -32.01 18.23
C VAL A 696 6.66 -32.20 17.13
N THR A 697 5.83 -31.18 16.99
CA THR A 697 5.00 -30.97 15.81
C THR A 697 5.65 -29.91 14.94
N ILE A 698 5.82 -30.19 13.65
CA ILE A 698 6.39 -29.28 12.66
C ILE A 698 5.24 -28.72 11.84
N THR A 699 4.95 -27.43 12.02
CA THR A 699 3.96 -26.69 11.22
C THR A 699 4.65 -26.13 9.99
N LEU A 700 4.10 -26.40 8.81
CA LEU A 700 4.60 -25.95 7.51
C LEU A 700 4.12 -24.52 7.19
N PRO A 701 4.73 -23.85 6.18
CA PRO A 701 4.32 -22.52 5.76
C PRO A 701 2.85 -22.40 5.32
N ASP A 702 2.24 -23.50 4.86
CA ASP A 702 0.83 -23.56 4.48
C ASP A 702 -0.12 -23.83 5.66
N GLY A 703 0.43 -23.93 6.88
CA GLY A 703 -0.29 -24.21 8.12
C GLY A 703 -0.56 -25.69 8.37
N SER A 704 -0.10 -26.61 7.51
CA SER A 704 -0.24 -28.05 7.75
C SER A 704 0.75 -28.56 8.80
N GLU A 705 0.37 -29.57 9.58
CA GLU A 705 1.21 -30.13 10.64
C GLU A 705 1.80 -31.49 10.24
N GLN A 706 3.06 -31.70 10.61
CA GLN A 706 3.80 -32.95 10.42
C GLN A 706 4.47 -33.38 11.73
N PRO A 707 4.66 -34.69 11.93
CA PRO A 707 5.36 -35.19 13.10
C PRO A 707 6.87 -34.89 13.03
N ASP A 708 7.54 -35.02 14.18
CA ASP A 708 9.00 -35.04 14.31
C ASP A 708 9.68 -35.98 13.28
N ASP A 709 10.93 -35.67 12.95
CA ASP A 709 11.70 -36.28 11.85
C ASP A 709 11.03 -36.13 10.46
N TYR A 710 10.46 -34.95 10.17
CA TYR A 710 9.78 -34.70 8.90
C TYR A 710 10.77 -34.70 7.73
N LEU A 711 10.66 -35.72 6.88
CA LEU A 711 11.49 -35.89 5.69
C LEU A 711 10.84 -35.27 4.45
N ILE A 712 11.55 -34.32 3.86
CA ILE A 712 11.31 -33.78 2.52
C ILE A 712 12.31 -34.47 1.57
N PRO A 713 11.88 -35.47 0.78
CA PRO A 713 12.78 -36.29 -0.02
C PRO A 713 13.42 -35.54 -1.19
N SER A 714 12.84 -34.41 -1.59
CA SER A 714 13.37 -33.53 -2.63
C SER A 714 12.73 -32.15 -2.48
N LEU A 715 13.52 -31.18 -2.04
CA LEU A 715 13.09 -29.79 -1.92
C LEU A 715 12.79 -29.17 -3.28
N ASN A 716 11.77 -28.30 -3.34
CA ASN A 716 11.48 -27.41 -4.47
C ASN A 716 11.03 -26.03 -3.95
N SER A 717 10.81 -25.06 -4.85
CA SER A 717 10.50 -23.68 -4.49
C SER A 717 9.24 -23.49 -3.63
N SER A 718 8.27 -24.41 -3.66
CA SER A 718 7.08 -24.35 -2.79
C SER A 718 7.37 -24.78 -1.36
N ASN A 719 8.55 -25.31 -1.07
CA ASN A 719 8.97 -25.66 0.29
C ASN A 719 9.62 -24.48 1.02
N SER A 720 9.78 -23.33 0.37
CA SER A 720 10.28 -22.11 1.01
C SER A 720 9.25 -21.49 1.95
N GLY A 721 9.70 -20.90 3.05
CA GLY A 721 8.89 -20.22 4.05
C GLY A 721 9.20 -20.67 5.48
N VAL A 722 8.42 -20.15 6.43
CA VAL A 722 8.63 -20.37 7.87
C VAL A 722 8.00 -21.68 8.32
N TYR A 723 8.82 -22.54 8.91
CA TYR A 723 8.42 -23.75 9.61
C TYR A 723 8.47 -23.50 11.11
N ILE A 724 7.47 -23.97 11.85
CA ILE A 724 7.37 -23.80 13.30
C ILE A 724 7.47 -25.17 13.94
N LEU A 725 8.53 -25.42 14.72
CA LEU A 725 8.73 -26.66 15.46
C LEU A 725 8.27 -26.42 16.89
N THR A 726 7.16 -27.04 17.27
CA THR A 726 6.50 -26.87 18.56
C THR A 726 6.65 -28.13 19.39
N ARG A 727 7.31 -28.02 20.54
CA ARG A 727 7.38 -29.10 21.54
C ARG A 727 6.04 -29.20 22.26
N ASN A 728 5.73 -30.39 22.79
CA ASN A 728 4.46 -30.68 23.47
C ASN A 728 4.10 -29.75 24.65
N ASP A 729 5.03 -28.94 25.15
CA ASP A 729 4.85 -27.95 26.23
C ASP A 729 4.68 -26.51 25.72
N GLY A 730 4.49 -26.31 24.41
CA GLY A 730 4.26 -25.00 23.81
C GLY A 730 5.52 -24.25 23.39
N CYS A 731 6.72 -24.64 23.84
CA CYS A 731 7.96 -23.99 23.38
C CYS A 731 8.19 -24.29 21.89
N SER A 732 8.22 -23.22 21.11
CA SER A 732 8.38 -23.28 19.66
C SER A 732 9.66 -22.58 19.20
N LYS A 733 10.32 -23.14 18.18
CA LYS A 733 11.37 -22.44 17.41
C LYS A 733 11.00 -22.41 15.94
N THR A 734 11.36 -21.33 15.28
CA THR A 734 11.15 -21.17 13.85
C THR A 734 12.38 -21.57 13.05
N ILE A 735 12.15 -22.18 11.89
CA ILE A 735 13.14 -22.33 10.84
C ILE A 735 12.55 -21.70 9.58
N ASP A 736 13.14 -20.61 9.11
CA ASP A 736 12.87 -20.06 7.80
C ASP A 736 13.73 -20.78 6.75
N ILE A 737 13.07 -21.43 5.80
CA ILE A 737 13.73 -22.21 4.75
C ILE A 737 13.62 -21.46 3.42
N THR A 738 14.75 -21.28 2.76
CA THR A 738 14.83 -20.82 1.38
C THR A 738 15.33 -21.95 0.49
N VAL A 739 14.49 -22.44 -0.42
CA VAL A 739 14.89 -23.38 -1.47
C VAL A 739 15.23 -22.63 -2.75
N ASN A 740 16.50 -22.65 -3.12
CA ASN A 740 16.98 -22.08 -4.38
C ASN A 740 16.76 -23.11 -5.49
N ASP A 741 16.10 -22.77 -6.58
CA ASP A 741 15.63 -23.69 -7.62
C ASP A 741 16.73 -24.42 -8.44
N GLY A 742 18.01 -24.30 -8.06
CA GLY A 742 19.16 -24.90 -8.77
C GLY A 742 19.27 -24.47 -10.24
N ASN A 743 18.34 -23.65 -10.71
CA ASN A 743 18.22 -23.11 -12.03
C ASN A 743 18.74 -21.69 -11.91
N THR A 744 20.07 -21.60 -11.80
CA THR A 744 20.80 -20.33 -11.83
C THR A 744 20.62 -19.65 -13.19
N GLY A 745 19.44 -19.06 -13.42
CA GLY A 745 19.38 -17.74 -14.00
C GLY A 745 20.13 -16.85 -13.02
N ALA A 746 21.31 -16.39 -13.42
CA ALA A 746 22.21 -15.66 -12.55
C ALA A 746 21.53 -14.37 -12.05
N SER A 747 21.02 -14.37 -10.82
CA SER A 747 20.83 -13.11 -10.10
C SER A 747 22.22 -12.54 -9.85
N ASN A 748 22.55 -11.44 -10.52
CA ASN A 748 23.83 -10.77 -10.29
C ASN A 748 23.73 -10.02 -8.95
N GLU A 749 24.13 -10.67 -7.85
CA GLU A 749 24.32 -9.99 -6.56
C GLU A 749 25.64 -9.22 -6.57
N THR A 750 25.56 -7.92 -6.31
CA THR A 750 26.71 -7.02 -6.24
C THR A 750 26.84 -6.46 -4.83
N THR A 751 28.05 -6.48 -4.29
CA THR A 751 28.37 -5.91 -2.97
C THR A 751 29.12 -4.59 -3.14
N TYR A 752 28.65 -3.56 -2.45
CA TYR A 752 29.29 -2.25 -2.34
C TYR A 752 29.82 -2.06 -0.92
N SER A 753 31.02 -1.51 -0.78
CA SER A 753 31.70 -1.32 0.50
C SER A 753 32.21 0.10 0.61
N LEU A 754 32.30 0.61 1.84
CA LEU A 754 32.87 1.92 2.11
C LEU A 754 34.38 1.91 1.78
N THR A 755 34.89 3.03 1.29
CA THR A 755 36.27 3.25 0.86
C THR A 755 37.01 4.24 1.76
N ASN A 756 36.29 5.04 2.55
CA ASN A 756 36.84 5.98 3.52
C ASN A 756 35.83 6.37 4.60
N GLY A 757 36.31 6.93 5.71
CA GLY A 757 35.53 7.31 6.90
C GLY A 757 34.53 8.44 6.78
N ASN A 758 34.59 9.24 5.72
CA ASN A 758 33.59 10.28 5.51
C ASN A 758 32.30 9.72 4.88
N GLN A 759 32.16 8.39 4.82
CA GLN A 759 31.06 7.71 4.16
C GLN A 759 30.10 7.05 5.14
N ASP A 760 30.45 6.99 6.41
CA ASP A 760 29.59 6.59 7.51
C ASP A 760 29.76 7.60 8.65
N VAL A 761 28.72 8.39 8.86
CA VAL A 761 28.79 9.57 9.72
C VAL A 761 27.59 9.66 10.65
N GLU A 762 27.81 10.23 11.82
CA GLU A 762 26.80 10.44 12.84
C GLU A 762 26.46 11.92 12.92
N GLU A 763 25.18 12.26 12.87
CA GLU A 763 24.68 13.60 13.10
C GLU A 763 23.96 13.70 14.42
N ARG A 764 24.39 14.64 15.27
CA ARG A 764 23.75 14.89 16.55
C ARG A 764 22.49 15.74 16.40
N GLU A 765 21.35 15.26 16.87
CA GLU A 765 20.03 15.91 16.70
C GLU A 765 19.95 17.31 17.33
N GLY A 766 20.71 17.60 18.40
CA GLY A 766 20.62 18.86 19.14
C GLY A 766 21.28 20.08 18.50
N ASP A 767 22.35 19.90 17.72
CA ASP A 767 23.11 20.99 17.08
C ASP A 767 23.49 20.70 15.62
N GLY A 768 23.10 19.55 15.09
CA GLY A 768 23.33 19.11 13.72
C GLY A 768 24.79 18.77 13.42
N ARG A 769 25.66 18.67 14.43
CA ARG A 769 27.09 18.44 14.22
C ARG A 769 27.37 17.02 13.72
N LEU A 770 28.22 16.93 12.69
CA LEU A 770 28.68 15.66 12.12
C LEU A 770 29.96 15.11 12.74
N TYR A 771 29.97 13.79 12.92
CA TYR A 771 31.11 13.01 13.37
C TYR A 771 31.43 11.94 12.32
N ALA A 772 32.58 12.09 11.65
CA ALA A 772 33.10 11.19 10.62
C ALA A 772 34.39 10.49 11.07
N ASN A 773 34.59 10.43 12.38
CA ASN A 773 35.80 9.92 12.99
C ASN A 773 35.51 9.10 14.25
N SER A 774 34.25 8.68 14.41
CA SER A 774 33.82 7.84 15.52
C SER A 774 34.31 6.42 15.29
N SER A 775 34.67 5.71 16.36
CA SER A 775 35.12 4.31 16.29
C SER A 775 34.00 3.32 15.97
N ASP A 776 32.77 3.78 16.09
CA ASP A 776 31.52 3.05 16.08
C ASP A 776 30.43 3.98 15.53
N LEU A 777 29.28 3.40 15.15
CA LEU A 777 28.07 4.15 14.83
C LEU A 777 26.99 3.76 15.83
N GLU A 778 26.45 4.74 16.56
CA GLU A 778 25.31 4.54 17.44
C GLU A 778 24.00 4.73 16.68
N LEU A 779 23.34 3.61 16.37
CA LEU A 779 21.97 3.60 15.88
C LEU A 779 21.04 3.92 17.06
N GLY A 780 20.94 5.20 17.44
CA GLY A 780 20.15 5.70 18.57
C GLY A 780 20.86 6.79 19.39
N PHE A 781 20.95 6.60 20.71
CA PHE A 781 21.59 7.52 21.65
C PHE A 781 23.10 7.34 21.71
N ASP A 782 23.82 8.46 21.70
CA ASP A 782 25.24 8.52 22.07
C ASP A 782 25.37 8.36 23.60
N SER A 783 26.15 7.37 24.04
CA SER A 783 26.35 7.09 25.46
C SER A 783 27.38 8.01 26.14
N TYR A 784 28.17 8.76 25.37
CA TYR A 784 29.33 9.50 25.86
C TYR A 784 29.08 11.01 26.04
N LEU A 785 28.18 11.64 25.26
CA LEU A 785 27.96 13.10 25.30
C LEU A 785 26.49 13.52 25.08
N ASP A 786 25.74 13.63 26.18
CA ASP A 786 24.40 14.24 26.32
C ASP A 786 23.26 13.60 25.48
N GLN A 787 22.57 12.59 26.04
CA GLN A 787 21.14 12.16 25.89
C GLN A 787 20.35 12.42 24.57
N ASN A 788 20.98 12.78 23.46
CA ASN A 788 20.34 13.17 22.22
C ASN A 788 20.45 12.01 21.23
N ASN A 789 19.43 11.82 20.39
CA ASN A 789 19.54 10.83 19.34
C ASN A 789 20.56 11.29 18.29
N GLN A 790 21.10 10.30 17.59
CA GLN A 790 21.88 10.49 16.40
C GLN A 790 21.08 10.08 15.16
N THR A 791 21.30 10.78 14.06
CA THR A 791 20.90 10.35 12.72
C THR A 791 22.14 9.85 12.00
N ILE A 792 22.10 8.63 11.47
CA ILE A 792 23.25 8.01 10.80
C ILE A 792 23.11 8.17 9.28
N GLY A 793 24.20 8.55 8.63
CA GLY A 793 24.31 8.68 7.18
C GLY A 793 25.32 7.69 6.64
N ILE A 794 24.93 6.88 5.65
CA ILE A 794 25.82 5.92 4.98
C ILE A 794 25.83 6.20 3.48
N TYR A 795 27.01 6.44 2.91
CA TYR A 795 27.25 6.87 1.53
C TYR A 795 28.02 5.77 0.77
N PHE A 796 27.40 5.19 -0.25
CA PHE A 796 28.04 4.25 -1.18
C PHE A 796 28.34 4.94 -2.50
N GLU A 797 29.61 5.01 -2.88
CA GLU A 797 30.05 5.52 -4.19
C GLU A 797 30.08 4.42 -5.26
N GLU A 798 30.08 4.85 -6.53
CA GLU A 798 30.27 3.98 -7.70
C GLU A 798 29.24 2.82 -7.78
N VAL A 799 27.97 3.09 -7.44
CA VAL A 799 26.91 2.09 -7.51
C VAL A 799 26.49 1.85 -8.96
N ASP A 800 27.12 0.86 -9.61
CA ASP A 800 26.94 0.53 -11.04
C ASP A 800 25.65 -0.26 -11.32
N LEU A 801 24.50 0.32 -11.00
CA LEU A 801 23.19 -0.22 -11.36
C LEU A 801 22.63 0.46 -12.62
N PRO A 802 22.10 -0.30 -13.59
CA PRO A 802 21.32 0.25 -14.69
C PRO A 802 20.18 1.13 -14.18
N LYS A 803 19.87 2.19 -14.93
CA LYS A 803 18.65 2.97 -14.68
C LYS A 803 17.43 2.08 -14.87
N ASN A 804 16.48 2.15 -13.93
CA ASN A 804 15.34 1.23 -13.84
C ASN A 804 15.74 -0.26 -13.72
N ALA A 805 16.85 -0.58 -13.05
CA ALA A 805 17.19 -1.96 -12.77
C ALA A 805 16.09 -2.59 -11.91
N SER A 806 15.63 -3.78 -12.29
CA SER A 806 14.73 -4.58 -11.46
C SER A 806 15.51 -5.18 -10.30
N VAL A 807 15.59 -4.47 -9.17
CA VAL A 807 16.19 -4.99 -7.94
C VAL A 807 15.21 -5.95 -7.29
N SER A 808 15.61 -7.23 -7.18
CA SER A 808 14.80 -8.28 -6.55
C SER A 808 15.02 -8.41 -5.05
N ASN A 809 16.18 -7.96 -4.55
CA ASN A 809 16.51 -7.94 -3.13
C ASN A 809 17.66 -6.96 -2.88
N ALA A 810 17.63 -6.23 -1.77
CA ALA A 810 18.77 -5.46 -1.30
C ALA A 810 18.78 -5.31 0.22
N PHE A 811 19.95 -5.25 0.85
CA PHE A 811 20.02 -5.03 2.31
C PHE A 811 21.36 -4.40 2.72
N LEU A 812 21.35 -3.72 3.87
CA LEU A 812 22.55 -3.30 4.57
C LEU A 812 23.01 -4.40 5.52
N GLU A 813 24.28 -4.76 5.48
CA GLU A 813 24.94 -5.62 6.47
C GLU A 813 25.76 -4.74 7.42
N PHE A 814 25.47 -4.85 8.72
CA PHE A 814 26.21 -4.23 9.82
C PHE A 814 26.98 -5.27 10.61
N THR A 815 28.13 -4.89 11.18
CA THR A 815 28.85 -5.72 12.15
C THR A 815 28.68 -5.12 13.53
N VAL A 816 28.23 -5.90 14.50
CA VAL A 816 28.03 -5.46 15.89
C VAL A 816 29.37 -5.10 16.51
N ASP A 817 29.53 -3.86 16.99
CA ASP A 817 30.72 -3.45 17.75
C ASP A 817 30.52 -3.66 19.26
N GLU A 818 29.36 -3.22 19.77
CA GLU A 818 28.98 -3.41 21.16
C GLU A 818 27.63 -4.09 21.30
N VAL A 819 27.45 -4.80 22.42
CA VAL A 819 26.18 -5.47 22.70
C VAL A 819 25.12 -4.45 23.11
N GLY A 820 23.93 -4.55 22.53
CA GLY A 820 22.80 -3.66 22.80
C GLY A 820 21.49 -4.43 22.90
N SER A 821 20.65 -4.06 23.87
CA SER A 821 19.38 -4.74 24.15
C SER A 821 18.21 -3.77 24.36
N GLY A 822 17.00 -4.31 24.28
CA GLY A 822 15.74 -3.60 24.51
C GLY A 822 15.06 -3.09 23.24
N SER A 823 13.81 -2.62 23.38
CA SER A 823 12.89 -2.35 22.26
C SER A 823 13.15 -1.01 21.57
N GLY A 824 13.52 -1.05 20.29
CA GLY A 824 13.66 0.13 19.45
C GLY A 824 13.31 -0.17 17.98
N THR A 825 12.95 0.87 17.25
CA THR A 825 12.66 0.81 15.82
C THR A 825 13.67 1.66 15.06
N ILE A 826 14.36 1.04 14.10
CA ILE A 826 15.27 1.68 13.16
C ILE A 826 14.48 1.97 11.89
N SER A 827 14.44 3.22 11.44
CA SER A 827 13.85 3.63 10.18
C SER A 827 14.95 3.99 9.19
N ILE A 828 14.99 3.27 8.07
CA ILE A 828 15.97 3.43 6.98
C ILE A 828 15.29 4.09 5.80
N HIS A 829 15.81 5.25 5.38
CA HIS A 829 15.45 5.93 4.14
C HIS A 829 16.65 6.00 3.21
N GLY A 830 16.40 6.19 1.91
CA GLY A 830 17.41 6.69 0.99
C GLY A 830 17.39 8.21 0.91
N GLU A 831 18.49 8.84 0.48
CA GLU A 831 18.42 10.20 -0.04
C GLU A 831 17.68 10.19 -1.38
N ARG A 832 16.70 11.07 -1.54
CA ARG A 832 15.92 11.23 -2.77
C ARG A 832 16.72 12.01 -3.84
N SER A 833 17.90 11.51 -4.17
CA SER A 833 18.80 12.01 -5.21
C SER A 833 19.28 10.86 -6.10
N GLY A 834 19.34 11.07 -7.42
CA GLY A 834 19.89 10.09 -8.34
C GLY A 834 21.42 10.10 -8.39
N ASP A 835 22.05 11.12 -7.78
CA ASP A 835 23.49 11.16 -7.49
C ASP A 835 23.67 11.84 -6.14
N ALA A 836 23.78 11.04 -5.08
CA ALA A 836 23.92 11.57 -3.73
C ALA A 836 25.26 12.33 -3.61
N ARG A 837 25.26 13.49 -2.95
CA ARG A 837 26.52 14.21 -2.67
C ARG A 837 27.21 13.59 -1.46
N SER A 838 28.55 13.59 -1.45
CA SER A 838 29.33 13.24 -0.26
C SER A 838 28.94 14.15 0.92
N PHE A 839 29.04 13.64 2.15
CA PHE A 839 28.73 14.43 3.35
C PHE A 839 29.70 15.62 3.50
N ASP A 840 29.15 16.82 3.74
CA ASP A 840 29.93 18.01 4.11
C ASP A 840 30.08 18.05 5.63
N ILE A 841 31.20 17.49 6.13
CA ILE A 841 31.48 17.36 7.57
C ILE A 841 31.48 18.71 8.31
N GLY A 842 31.58 19.84 7.60
CA GLY A 842 31.51 21.18 8.19
C GLY A 842 30.09 21.77 8.31
N ALA A 843 29.08 21.15 7.71
CA ALA A 843 27.70 21.61 7.70
C ALA A 843 26.88 21.02 8.86
N ALA A 844 25.95 21.81 9.41
CA ALA A 844 25.02 21.35 10.44
C ALA A 844 23.71 20.87 9.82
N PHE A 845 23.10 19.82 10.38
CA PHE A 845 21.84 19.21 9.90
C PHE A 845 21.94 18.69 8.45
N GLU A 846 23.13 18.28 8.07
CA GLU A 846 23.52 17.81 6.75
C GLU A 846 22.92 16.44 6.39
N ILE A 847 22.62 15.56 7.35
CA ILE A 847 21.97 14.26 7.13
C ILE A 847 20.46 14.39 7.33
N SER A 848 20.00 14.92 8.48
CA SER A 848 18.57 15.08 8.77
C SER A 848 17.87 15.99 7.76
N GLY A 849 18.58 17.01 7.25
CA GLY A 849 18.13 17.93 6.21
C GLY A 849 18.16 17.36 4.79
N ARG A 850 18.67 16.14 4.56
CA ARG A 850 18.56 15.50 3.24
C ARG A 850 17.10 15.15 2.95
N SER A 851 16.69 15.42 1.72
CA SER A 851 15.40 14.95 1.21
C SER A 851 15.40 13.43 1.19
N LYS A 852 14.44 12.81 1.90
CA LYS A 852 14.34 11.35 2.04
C LYS A 852 13.46 10.76 0.95
N THR A 853 13.69 9.50 0.59
CA THR A 853 12.80 8.71 -0.26
C THR A 853 11.39 8.63 0.33
N SER A 854 10.38 8.49 -0.52
CA SER A 854 8.99 8.29 -0.08
C SER A 854 8.78 6.90 0.54
N GLN A 855 9.54 5.91 0.08
CA GLN A 855 9.63 4.58 0.68
C GLN A 855 10.63 4.58 1.84
N ASN A 856 10.30 3.85 2.91
CA ASN A 856 11.21 3.56 4.00
C ASN A 856 11.05 2.10 4.46
N VAL A 857 12.01 1.65 5.26
CA VAL A 857 11.98 0.32 5.87
C VAL A 857 12.09 0.49 7.37
N LEU A 858 11.12 -0.08 8.09
CA LEU A 858 11.14 -0.18 9.54
C LEU A 858 11.77 -1.51 9.95
N TRP A 859 12.75 -1.44 10.83
CA TRP A 859 13.46 -2.59 11.36
C TRP A 859 13.39 -2.57 12.88
N ASN A 860 12.81 -3.62 13.47
CA ASN A 860 12.78 -3.83 14.91
C ASN A 860 13.82 -4.90 15.25
N PRO A 861 15.09 -4.53 15.49
CA PRO A 861 16.14 -5.51 15.72
C PRO A 861 15.98 -6.20 17.08
N ASP A 862 16.17 -7.52 17.10
CA ASP A 862 16.36 -8.29 18.33
C ASP A 862 17.59 -7.79 19.12
N ASP A 863 17.82 -8.35 20.31
CA ASP A 863 19.01 -8.04 21.11
C ASP A 863 20.29 -8.48 20.38
N TRP A 864 21.29 -7.60 20.33
CA TRP A 864 22.58 -7.85 19.66
C TRP A 864 23.61 -8.30 20.68
N ASN A 865 23.53 -9.55 21.09
CA ASN A 865 24.31 -10.07 22.24
C ASN A 865 25.73 -10.56 21.90
N VAL A 866 26.18 -10.41 20.65
CA VAL A 866 27.48 -10.95 20.18
C VAL A 866 28.24 -9.92 19.35
N VAL A 867 29.35 -9.41 19.91
CA VAL A 867 30.31 -8.56 19.19
C VAL A 867 30.89 -9.30 17.99
N GLY A 868 30.98 -8.63 16.85
CA GLY A 868 31.43 -9.17 15.57
C GLY A 868 30.35 -9.94 14.80
N ALA A 869 29.12 -10.07 15.33
CA ALA A 869 28.03 -10.68 14.59
C ALA A 869 27.59 -9.78 13.44
N LYS A 870 27.25 -10.39 12.30
CA LYS A 870 26.69 -9.69 11.15
C LYS A 870 25.18 -9.62 11.27
N LYS A 871 24.61 -8.43 11.09
CA LYS A 871 23.17 -8.17 11.16
C LYS A 871 22.74 -7.53 9.85
N GLN A 872 21.69 -8.07 9.26
CA GLN A 872 21.15 -7.61 7.98
C GLN A 872 19.87 -6.83 8.24
N SER A 873 19.70 -5.72 7.53
CA SER A 873 18.42 -5.03 7.48
C SER A 873 17.37 -5.89 6.75
N PRO A 874 16.07 -5.59 6.93
CA PRO A 874 15.04 -6.05 6.00
C PRO A 874 15.29 -5.52 4.57
N ASP A 875 14.54 -6.04 3.60
CA ASP A 875 14.73 -5.73 2.17
C ASP A 875 14.52 -4.24 1.85
N LEU A 876 15.54 -3.64 1.25
CA LEU A 876 15.65 -2.25 0.83
C LEU A 876 15.40 -2.07 -0.68
N SER A 877 15.00 -3.12 -1.40
CA SER A 877 14.77 -3.10 -2.86
C SER A 877 13.88 -1.94 -3.29
N ASN A 878 12.81 -1.62 -2.55
CA ASN A 878 11.91 -0.50 -2.84
C ASN A 878 12.60 0.88 -2.75
N ILE A 879 13.52 1.07 -1.80
CA ILE A 879 14.30 2.31 -1.66
C ILE A 879 15.26 2.45 -2.85
N ILE A 880 15.94 1.37 -3.22
CA ILE A 880 16.91 1.38 -4.35
C ILE A 880 16.18 1.54 -5.69
N ASN A 881 15.03 0.89 -5.87
CA ASN A 881 14.18 1.08 -7.04
C ASN A 881 13.67 2.52 -7.13
N GLU A 882 13.31 3.17 -6.01
CA GLU A 882 12.95 4.59 -5.99
C GLU A 882 14.12 5.47 -6.45
N ILE A 883 15.35 5.23 -5.98
CA ILE A 883 16.53 6.03 -6.35
C ILE A 883 16.95 5.81 -7.81
N THR A 884 17.06 4.54 -8.23
CA THR A 884 17.56 4.16 -9.57
C THR A 884 16.57 4.42 -10.70
N SER A 885 15.28 4.60 -10.38
CA SER A 885 14.25 5.00 -11.37
C SER A 885 14.23 6.50 -11.65
N ARG A 886 14.94 7.31 -10.85
CA ARG A 886 14.97 8.76 -11.02
C ARG A 886 15.63 9.17 -12.32
N SER A 887 15.21 10.32 -12.83
CA SER A 887 15.72 10.85 -14.09
C SER A 887 17.22 11.16 -14.06
N ASP A 888 17.73 11.59 -12.91
CA ASP A 888 19.12 11.96 -12.62
C ASP A 888 20.01 10.76 -12.28
N TRP A 889 19.47 9.55 -12.15
CA TRP A 889 20.28 8.34 -11.95
C TRP A 889 21.07 7.97 -13.20
N THR A 890 22.37 7.75 -13.01
CA THR A 890 23.31 7.20 -13.98
C THR A 890 24.07 6.04 -13.33
N PRO A 891 24.34 4.92 -14.02
CA PRO A 891 25.13 3.84 -13.45
C PRO A 891 26.50 4.34 -12.96
N GLY A 892 26.84 4.06 -11.70
CA GLY A 892 28.03 4.55 -11.02
C GLY A 892 27.80 5.79 -10.15
N ASN A 893 26.58 6.33 -10.12
CA ASN A 893 26.22 7.39 -9.17
C ASN A 893 26.20 6.87 -7.74
N ALA A 894 26.28 7.79 -6.78
CA ALA A 894 26.29 7.44 -5.36
C ALA A 894 24.87 7.30 -4.77
N ILE A 895 24.74 6.44 -3.77
CA ILE A 895 23.52 6.26 -2.95
C ILE A 895 23.84 6.63 -1.51
N VAL A 896 22.93 7.36 -0.86
CA VAL A 896 22.98 7.63 0.58
C VAL A 896 21.79 7.00 1.27
N PHE A 897 22.02 6.39 2.42
CA PHE A 897 20.99 5.99 3.37
C PHE A 897 20.99 6.94 4.56
N VAL A 898 19.79 7.33 5.00
CA VAL A 898 19.54 8.13 6.19
C VAL A 898 18.79 7.26 7.20
N ILE A 899 19.42 7.01 8.34
CA ILE A 899 18.94 6.07 9.35
C ILE A 899 18.62 6.85 10.62
N THR A 900 17.40 6.65 11.13
CA THR A 900 16.92 7.26 12.38
C THR A 900 16.39 6.17 13.29
N VAL A 901 16.46 6.37 14.61
CA VAL A 901 16.08 5.34 15.58
C VAL A 901 15.21 5.96 16.67
N SER A 902 14.15 5.23 17.06
CA SER A 902 13.31 5.55 18.21
C SER A 902 13.30 4.39 19.20
N GLY A 903 13.52 4.64 20.50
CA GLY A 903 13.48 3.62 21.55
C GLY A 903 14.85 3.33 22.15
N THR A 904 15.50 2.22 21.77
CA THR A 904 16.83 1.81 22.27
C THR A 904 17.95 2.01 21.25
N THR A 905 19.19 1.71 21.65
CA THR A 905 20.38 1.87 20.83
C THR A 905 20.91 0.52 20.32
N ARG A 906 21.55 0.55 19.15
CA ARG A 906 22.38 -0.53 18.64
C ARG A 906 23.71 0.05 18.13
N THR A 907 24.83 -0.56 18.49
CA THR A 907 26.16 -0.04 18.15
C THR A 907 26.83 -0.93 17.11
N VAL A 908 27.32 -0.35 16.02
CA VAL A 908 27.94 -1.07 14.90
C VAL A 908 29.32 -0.52 14.58
N GLU A 909 30.15 -1.35 13.96
CA GLU A 909 31.48 -0.96 13.50
C GLU A 909 31.39 0.16 12.45
N SER A 910 32.09 1.28 12.71
CA SER A 910 32.35 2.29 11.70
C SER A 910 33.55 1.90 10.83
N TYR A 911 33.82 2.67 9.78
CA TYR A 911 35.00 2.54 8.95
C TYR A 911 36.30 2.79 9.73
N GLU A 912 36.31 3.75 10.66
CA GLU A 912 37.44 4.04 11.56
C GLU A 912 37.72 2.93 12.55
N GLY A 913 36.67 2.29 13.07
CA GLY A 913 36.77 1.11 13.94
C GLY A 913 37.37 -0.06 13.17
N SER A 914 36.71 -0.43 12.09
CA SER A 914 37.13 -1.54 11.22
C SER A 914 36.58 -1.39 9.81
N ALA A 915 37.38 -0.84 8.89
CA ALA A 915 37.06 -0.74 7.47
C ALA A 915 36.53 -2.05 6.85
N SER A 916 37.02 -3.22 7.27
CA SER A 916 36.54 -4.52 6.77
C SER A 916 35.18 -4.96 7.31
N ASN A 917 34.79 -4.45 8.48
CA ASN A 917 33.54 -4.76 9.19
C ASN A 917 32.50 -3.63 9.09
N SER A 918 32.88 -2.46 8.60
CA SER A 918 31.97 -1.35 8.29
C SER A 918 30.81 -1.75 7.39
N ALA A 919 29.76 -0.93 7.37
CA ALA A 919 28.51 -1.22 6.67
C ALA A 919 28.73 -1.57 5.19
N LYS A 920 27.98 -2.57 4.70
CA LYS A 920 28.00 -3.01 3.29
C LYS A 920 26.61 -3.04 2.71
N LEU A 921 26.51 -2.71 1.43
CA LEU A 921 25.27 -2.80 0.67
C LEU A 921 25.33 -3.99 -0.28
N PHE A 922 24.32 -4.86 -0.22
CA PHE A 922 24.12 -5.98 -1.13
C PHE A 922 22.92 -5.70 -2.02
N ILE A 923 23.04 -5.93 -3.33
CA ILE A 923 21.96 -5.70 -4.30
C ILE A 923 21.91 -6.86 -5.30
N ALA A 924 20.76 -7.52 -5.41
CA ALA A 924 20.46 -8.52 -6.44
C ALA A 924 19.52 -7.93 -7.50
N THR A 925 19.80 -8.21 -8.79
CA THR A 925 18.96 -7.79 -9.92
C THR A 925 18.45 -8.98 -10.73
N GLU A 926 17.26 -8.84 -11.33
CA GLU A 926 16.69 -9.83 -12.24
C GLU A 926 17.21 -9.62 -13.67
N ASP A 927 17.72 -10.69 -14.30
CA ASP A 927 18.13 -10.67 -15.71
C ASP A 927 16.91 -10.53 -16.61
N SER A 928 16.77 -9.39 -17.29
CA SER A 928 15.72 -9.12 -18.29
C SER A 928 15.93 -9.86 -19.62
N SER A 929 16.31 -11.14 -19.59
CA SER A 929 16.58 -11.93 -20.80
C SER A 929 15.93 -13.31 -20.83
N THR A 930 14.60 -13.42 -20.73
CA THR A 930 13.83 -14.53 -21.34
C THR A 930 12.38 -14.17 -21.70
N ALA A 931 12.19 -13.22 -22.61
CA ALA A 931 10.97 -13.15 -23.43
C ALA A 931 11.35 -13.26 -24.91
N SER A 932 11.93 -14.39 -25.31
CA SER A 932 12.16 -14.69 -26.73
C SER A 932 11.00 -15.51 -27.28
N LEU A 933 10.32 -14.89 -28.26
CA LEU A 933 9.48 -15.51 -29.27
C LEU A 933 9.99 -16.93 -29.63
N LYS A 934 9.15 -17.95 -29.43
CA LYS A 934 9.36 -19.28 -30.03
C LYS A 934 9.11 -19.19 -31.53
N ILE A 935 10.15 -18.88 -32.30
CA ILE A 935 10.19 -19.19 -33.73
C ILE A 935 11.01 -20.47 -33.90
N ARG A 936 10.37 -21.53 -34.40
CA ARG A 936 11.06 -22.72 -34.89
C ARG A 936 11.78 -22.38 -36.21
N VAL A 937 13.10 -22.54 -36.23
CA VAL A 937 13.84 -22.84 -37.46
C VAL A 937 14.76 -24.03 -37.17
N ASP A 938 14.61 -25.05 -38.00
CA ASP A 938 15.35 -26.30 -37.97
C ASP A 938 16.81 -26.14 -38.43
N SER A 939 17.62 -27.10 -37.96
CA SER A 939 18.87 -27.63 -38.53
C SER A 939 20.20 -26.90 -38.31
N GLU A 940 21.05 -27.61 -37.55
CA GLU A 940 22.49 -27.81 -37.72
C GLU A 940 23.42 -26.58 -37.81
N LEU A 941 24.18 -26.36 -36.74
CA LEU A 941 25.65 -26.40 -36.77
C LEU A 941 26.16 -26.57 -35.32
N LYS A 942 26.63 -27.78 -35.00
CA LYS A 942 27.54 -27.99 -33.89
C LYS A 942 28.94 -27.65 -34.40
N GLU A 943 29.54 -26.61 -33.86
CA GLU A 943 30.98 -26.57 -33.59
C GLU A 943 31.23 -25.65 -32.38
N THR A 944 32.09 -26.13 -31.50
CA THR A 944 32.42 -25.61 -30.18
C THR A 944 33.27 -24.34 -30.25
N GLU A 945 32.81 -23.18 -29.75
CA GLU A 945 33.70 -22.06 -29.39
C GLU A 945 33.18 -21.28 -28.17
N THR A 946 33.66 -21.65 -26.98
CA THR A 946 33.47 -20.95 -25.71
C THR A 946 34.48 -19.80 -25.52
N ASN A 947 34.57 -18.86 -26.46
CA ASN A 947 35.45 -17.69 -26.34
C ASN A 947 34.95 -16.54 -27.22
N VAL A 948 33.71 -16.08 -27.00
CA VAL A 948 33.09 -14.99 -27.77
C VAL A 948 33.30 -13.66 -27.02
N PRO A 949 34.11 -12.72 -27.55
CA PRO A 949 34.24 -11.36 -27.02
C PRO A 949 32.89 -10.63 -26.91
N HIS A 950 32.68 -9.93 -25.79
CA HIS A 950 31.53 -9.04 -25.61
C HIS A 950 31.89 -7.60 -26.02
N LEU A 951 31.04 -6.97 -26.83
CA LEU A 951 31.24 -5.61 -27.36
C LEU A 951 30.25 -4.62 -26.74
N TYR A 952 30.75 -3.53 -26.15
CA TYR A 952 29.90 -2.47 -25.59
C TYR A 952 30.59 -1.09 -25.61
N PRO A 953 29.84 0.02 -25.76
CA PRO A 953 28.41 0.06 -26.05
C PRO A 953 28.11 -0.46 -27.46
N ASN A 954 26.98 -1.13 -27.63
CA ASN A 954 26.52 -1.67 -28.90
C ASN A 954 24.98 -1.60 -28.92
N PRO A 955 24.39 -0.48 -29.37
CA PRO A 955 24.96 0.45 -30.35
C PRO A 955 26.06 1.39 -29.83
N THR A 956 26.99 1.76 -30.71
CA THR A 956 28.02 2.79 -30.45
C THR A 956 27.70 4.07 -31.22
N GLU A 957 27.83 5.22 -30.57
CA GLU A 957 27.58 6.54 -31.20
C GLU A 957 28.85 7.11 -31.83
N ASN A 958 29.99 6.98 -31.14
CA ASN A 958 31.23 7.69 -31.49
C ASN A 958 32.37 6.74 -31.91
N GLY A 959 32.04 5.59 -32.52
CA GLY A 959 33.04 4.64 -33.05
C GLY A 959 33.96 4.00 -32.01
N THR A 960 33.72 4.23 -30.72
CA THR A 960 34.47 3.64 -29.61
C THR A 960 33.72 2.44 -29.07
N ILE A 961 34.40 1.29 -29.02
CA ILE A 961 33.84 0.01 -28.58
C ILE A 961 34.83 -0.64 -27.63
N ASN A 962 34.35 -1.08 -26.47
CA ASN A 962 35.11 -1.92 -25.56
C ASN A 962 34.91 -3.39 -25.91
N ILE A 963 36.01 -4.12 -25.97
CA ILE A 963 36.05 -5.56 -26.19
C ILE A 963 36.41 -6.21 -24.86
N LYS A 964 35.47 -6.92 -24.24
CA LYS A 964 35.71 -7.72 -23.04
C LYS A 964 35.95 -9.16 -23.46
N LEU A 965 37.16 -9.63 -23.20
CA LEU A 965 37.62 -10.99 -23.48
C LEU A 965 37.42 -11.87 -22.23
N GLN A 966 37.16 -13.16 -22.45
CA GLN A 966 37.03 -14.11 -21.35
C GLN A 966 38.37 -14.36 -20.64
N GLU A 967 39.46 -14.42 -21.42
CA GLU A 967 40.84 -14.50 -20.94
C GLU A 967 41.63 -13.23 -21.29
N PRO A 968 42.49 -12.72 -20.37
CA PRO A 968 43.23 -11.50 -20.62
C PRO A 968 44.32 -11.69 -21.69
N LEU A 969 44.32 -10.82 -22.68
CA LEU A 969 45.18 -10.88 -23.85
C LEU A 969 46.42 -9.99 -23.68
N ILE A 970 47.59 -10.47 -24.12
CA ILE A 970 48.83 -9.70 -24.27
C ILE A 970 49.41 -9.98 -25.65
N GLY A 971 49.98 -8.96 -26.30
CA GLY A 971 50.46 -9.04 -27.68
C GLY A 971 49.63 -8.20 -28.65
N GLU A 972 49.82 -8.42 -29.95
CA GLU A 972 49.17 -7.62 -31.00
C GLU A 972 47.75 -8.15 -31.30
N LEU A 973 46.76 -7.26 -31.16
CA LEU A 973 45.38 -7.45 -31.59
C LEU A 973 45.16 -6.70 -32.91
N THR A 974 44.78 -7.41 -33.95
CA THR A 974 44.40 -6.86 -35.26
C THR A 974 42.88 -6.90 -35.42
N TYR A 975 42.32 -5.87 -36.05
CA TYR A 975 40.89 -5.80 -36.36
C TYR A 975 40.63 -5.37 -37.81
N GLU A 976 39.51 -5.84 -38.36
CA GLU A 976 38.92 -5.34 -39.60
C GLU A 976 37.45 -5.00 -39.38
N LEU A 977 36.97 -3.90 -39.98
CA LEU A 977 35.59 -3.48 -39.96
C LEU A 977 34.98 -3.67 -41.35
N LEU A 978 33.83 -4.33 -41.40
CA LEU A 978 33.09 -4.67 -42.61
C LEU A 978 31.69 -4.04 -42.55
N ASP A 979 31.16 -3.59 -43.69
CA ASP A 979 29.75 -3.19 -43.80
C ASP A 979 28.80 -4.40 -43.92
N ALA A 980 27.49 -4.15 -43.95
CA ALA A 980 26.46 -5.18 -44.10
C ALA A 980 26.60 -6.02 -45.38
N THR A 981 27.32 -5.54 -46.40
CA THR A 981 27.63 -6.29 -47.64
C THR A 981 28.92 -7.10 -47.55
N ARG A 982 29.56 -7.14 -46.38
CA ARG A 982 30.88 -7.73 -46.09
C ARG A 982 32.03 -7.03 -46.81
N ARG A 983 31.86 -5.79 -47.24
CA ARG A 983 32.96 -5.00 -47.79
C ARG A 983 33.75 -4.36 -46.64
N ARG A 984 35.08 -4.47 -46.68
CA ARG A 984 35.97 -3.86 -45.68
C ARG A 984 35.98 -2.34 -45.81
N ILE A 985 35.69 -1.68 -44.69
CA ILE A 985 35.63 -0.22 -44.55
C ILE A 985 36.62 0.33 -43.52
N GLY A 986 37.27 -0.54 -42.72
CA GLY A 986 38.33 -0.16 -41.80
C GLY A 986 39.22 -1.33 -41.40
N GLU A 987 40.45 -1.07 -40.96
CA GLU A 987 41.33 -2.04 -40.32
C GLU A 987 42.34 -1.33 -39.40
N GLY A 988 42.88 -2.05 -38.43
CA GLY A 988 43.93 -1.52 -37.55
C GLY A 988 44.55 -2.57 -36.65
N SER A 989 45.59 -2.19 -35.92
CA SER A 989 46.19 -3.04 -34.89
C SER A 989 46.48 -2.27 -33.61
N LEU A 990 46.44 -2.99 -32.49
CA LEU A 990 46.70 -2.49 -31.16
C LEU A 990 47.67 -3.44 -30.44
N LEU A 991 48.84 -2.92 -30.06
CA LEU A 991 49.82 -3.69 -29.29
C LEU A 991 49.56 -3.57 -27.78
N LEU A 992 49.21 -4.69 -27.15
CA LEU A 992 49.02 -4.77 -25.70
C LEU A 992 50.32 -5.21 -25.03
N THR A 993 50.97 -4.28 -24.34
CA THR A 993 52.23 -4.54 -23.61
C THR A 993 52.02 -5.16 -22.23
N VAL A 994 50.76 -5.24 -21.77
CA VAL A 994 50.34 -5.88 -20.52
C VAL A 994 49.07 -6.71 -20.79
N LYS A 995 48.85 -7.77 -20.01
CA LYS A 995 47.65 -8.62 -20.12
C LYS A 995 46.40 -7.79 -19.80
N LYS A 996 45.51 -7.58 -20.78
CA LYS A 996 44.26 -6.84 -20.63
C LYS A 996 43.05 -7.72 -20.94
N LYS A 997 42.07 -7.72 -20.04
CA LYS A 997 40.78 -8.41 -20.20
C LYS A 997 39.74 -7.52 -20.89
N VAL A 998 39.85 -6.21 -20.73
CA VAL A 998 39.04 -5.20 -21.41
C VAL A 998 39.94 -4.32 -22.27
N ILE A 999 39.60 -4.21 -23.55
CA ILE A 999 40.37 -3.46 -24.54
C ILE A 999 39.45 -2.44 -25.16
N ARG A 1000 39.75 -1.16 -24.94
CA ARG A 1000 39.05 -0.05 -25.59
C ARG A 1000 39.62 0.14 -27.00
N LEU A 1001 38.76 -0.04 -28.00
CA LEU A 1001 39.09 0.16 -29.41
C LEU A 1001 38.37 1.42 -29.90
N ASN A 1002 39.11 2.39 -30.43
CA ASN A 1002 38.52 3.48 -31.20
C ASN A 1002 38.65 3.14 -32.69
N ILE A 1003 37.50 3.06 -33.37
CA ILE A 1003 37.38 2.73 -34.78
C ILE A 1003 36.93 3.99 -35.52
N SER A 1004 37.88 4.85 -35.86
CA SER A 1004 37.61 6.12 -36.55
C SER A 1004 36.88 5.96 -37.90
N SER A 1005 37.05 4.82 -38.57
CA SER A 1005 36.28 4.49 -39.78
C SER A 1005 34.78 4.30 -39.52
N LEU A 1006 34.39 3.93 -38.29
CA LEU A 1006 32.99 3.83 -37.88
C LEU A 1006 32.40 5.21 -37.56
N GLU A 1007 33.19 6.17 -37.04
CA GLU A 1007 32.72 7.54 -36.75
C GLU A 1007 32.13 8.25 -37.98
N SER A 1008 32.70 8.00 -39.17
CA SER A 1008 32.22 8.58 -40.44
C SER A 1008 31.24 7.71 -41.24
N ALA A 1009 30.93 6.50 -40.75
CA ALA A 1009 29.99 5.58 -41.39
C ALA A 1009 28.52 5.96 -41.07
N PRO A 1010 27.53 5.72 -41.95
CA PRO A 1010 26.12 5.96 -41.62
C PRO A 1010 25.62 5.07 -40.48
N ALA A 1011 24.48 5.43 -39.87
CA ALA A 1011 23.79 4.57 -38.91
C ALA A 1011 23.45 3.22 -39.56
N GLY A 1012 23.66 2.11 -38.85
CA GLY A 1012 23.41 0.79 -39.42
C GLY A 1012 24.23 -0.34 -38.80
N ILE A 1013 24.17 -1.50 -39.48
CA ILE A 1013 24.81 -2.74 -39.03
C ILE A 1013 26.18 -2.91 -39.71
N TYR A 1014 27.20 -3.10 -38.89
CA TYR A 1014 28.57 -3.39 -39.28
C TYR A 1014 29.06 -4.68 -38.63
N TYR A 1015 30.18 -5.22 -39.12
CA TYR A 1015 30.84 -6.40 -38.56
C TYR A 1015 32.30 -6.12 -38.24
N LEU A 1016 32.70 -6.31 -36.99
CA LEU A 1016 34.07 -6.20 -36.50
C LEU A 1016 34.70 -7.59 -36.44
N SER A 1017 35.72 -7.81 -37.25
CA SER A 1017 36.55 -9.02 -37.31
C SER A 1017 37.77 -8.84 -36.41
N LEU A 1018 38.04 -9.78 -35.49
CA LEU A 1018 39.17 -9.69 -34.54
C LEU A 1018 40.14 -10.87 -34.68
N SER A 1019 41.45 -10.60 -34.58
CA SER A 1019 42.51 -11.61 -34.69
C SER A 1019 43.76 -11.26 -33.90
N THR A 1020 44.57 -12.25 -33.51
CA THR A 1020 45.89 -12.05 -32.86
C THR A 1020 46.88 -13.05 -33.42
N ALA A 1021 48.05 -12.61 -33.90
CA ALA A 1021 49.21 -13.45 -34.29
C ALA A 1021 48.86 -14.86 -34.85
N GLY A 1022 47.90 -14.95 -35.78
CA GLY A 1022 47.48 -16.19 -36.44
C GLY A 1022 46.22 -16.90 -35.90
N LYS A 1023 45.54 -16.36 -34.88
CA LYS A 1023 44.26 -16.87 -34.34
C LYS A 1023 43.13 -15.87 -34.57
N PHE A 1024 42.05 -16.34 -35.21
CA PHE A 1024 40.83 -15.56 -35.45
C PHE A 1024 39.85 -15.75 -34.29
N PHE A 1025 39.24 -14.67 -33.81
CA PHE A 1025 38.29 -14.70 -32.69
C PHE A 1025 36.83 -14.72 -33.15
N GLY A 1026 36.54 -14.27 -34.37
CA GLY A 1026 35.17 -14.18 -34.89
C GLY A 1026 34.86 -12.84 -35.57
N ASN A 1027 33.66 -12.78 -36.17
CA ASN A 1027 33.05 -11.56 -36.68
C ASN A 1027 31.90 -11.17 -35.76
N PHE A 1028 31.95 -9.96 -35.22
CA PHE A 1028 31.02 -9.48 -34.22
C PHE A 1028 30.16 -8.36 -34.78
N ARG A 1029 28.84 -8.44 -34.58
CA ARG A 1029 27.91 -7.41 -35.03
C ARG A 1029 28.10 -6.13 -34.21
N VAL A 1030 28.26 -5.00 -34.88
CA VAL A 1030 28.32 -3.66 -34.31
C VAL A 1030 27.19 -2.83 -34.89
N LEU A 1031 26.35 -2.28 -34.02
CA LEU A 1031 25.31 -1.31 -34.34
C LEU A 1031 25.90 0.08 -34.16
N LYS A 1032 25.72 0.92 -35.17
CA LYS A 1032 25.98 2.36 -35.06
C LYS A 1032 24.65 3.10 -35.09
N ASN A 1033 24.43 3.95 -34.09
CA ASN A 1033 23.29 4.88 -34.05
C ASN A 1033 23.53 6.10 -34.92
#